data_AF-A0A1Z9F7Z5-F1
#
_entry.id   AF-A0A1Z9F7Z5-F1
#
_cell.length_a   1.000
_cell.length_b   1.000
_cell.length_c   1.000
_cell.angle_alpha   90.00
_cell.angle_beta   90.00
_cell.angle_gamma   90.00
#
_symmetry.space_group_name_H-M   'P 1'
#
loop_
_entity.id
_entity.type
_entity.pdbx_description
1 polymer ?
#
loop_
_entity_poly.entity_id
_entity_poly.type
_entity_poly.pdbx_seq_one_letter_code
_entity_poly.pdbx_strand_id
1 'polypeptide(L)'
;MLETKKTFCRICHAACPMEIDIENGQKIVAVRGDRSDPLFEGYTCIKGRQLADQFHSPSRLRSPFKKTTAGAFEEIASEQILDEIAERLQRITEKYGPRSVATYIGTGAYQNSIGVPVASAWHEGFDSPSFYTSLTIDQPAHRSSLLRLGSWEAGWQNFTDADVLLAVGYNPLVSSYGPASGLQGTNPFIKLRDAKKRGLKLIVIDPRRSELATQADVWLQVKPGEDPTLLASMIGHILNNDLHDISFCEQHVDQKQLRRLKDACSAFTLNYAAERCDISHEDIKRAAEMFASGPKGTAGSGTGPNMAPHGTLMESLVLTLNVLCGRVLREGDALESPYMLSPGNTRRAQVTAPSSPTPGAPHRVRGLSGLPGEMLTNALNDEILLKGEGQVRALIVSGGNPVQAWPDQQKTLQALGDLDLLVVIDHRMTATAQLADYVIAPRLQLEREDVPNVMDRRFPAVYTNYAERVINTTDDVLNEWEVFVGIAKRNKTKIKLAGGELPLDDHLTDSKVIDYVYGNSRFSMDKWRENKRTIHDDNAIRVLPGDPENDARFAVCPDDVFKELSEVRKETSGTELLSTFDKSLFSYLLVGRRLKHALNSLGSELPGLSKVATTNYVYVNPDDLTELGATDGDLLKISSPRSSVVGVIESDPDIKRGVVSMSHSWGGISLTDEKVRDIGSPTNRLVSSDSGYDRITGLPIMSAIPVNIIVITDDQLISS
;
A
#
# COMPACT_ATOMS: atom_id res chain seq x y z
N MET A 1 30.13 -26.13 -8.52
CA MET A 1 29.57 -25.85 -9.86
C MET A 1 28.80 -24.53 -9.78
N LEU A 2 29.08 -23.60 -10.69
CA LEU A 2 28.38 -22.33 -10.78
C LEU A 2 27.29 -22.43 -11.85
N GLU A 3 26.06 -22.04 -11.53
CA GLU A 3 24.92 -22.03 -12.45
C GLU A 3 24.19 -20.70 -12.41
N THR A 4 23.78 -20.19 -13.57
CA THR A 4 22.90 -19.02 -13.68
C THR A 4 21.44 -19.47 -13.80
N LYS A 5 20.59 -19.03 -12.88
CA LYS A 5 19.14 -19.30 -12.89
C LYS A 5 18.35 -18.01 -13.14
N LYS A 6 17.22 -18.12 -13.84
CA LYS A 6 16.29 -17.01 -14.08
C LYS A 6 15.11 -17.06 -13.13
N THR A 7 14.69 -15.91 -12.63
CA THR A 7 13.59 -15.77 -11.67
C THR A 7 13.04 -14.33 -11.70
N PHE A 8 12.22 -13.93 -10.72
CA PHE A 8 11.87 -12.52 -10.51
C PHE A 8 11.94 -12.10 -9.03
N CYS A 9 12.14 -10.80 -8.81
CA CYS A 9 12.28 -10.19 -7.50
C CYS A 9 10.95 -10.11 -6.78
N ARG A 10 10.91 -10.53 -5.52
CA ARG A 10 9.76 -10.50 -4.62
C ARG A 10 10.06 -9.67 -3.37
N ILE A 11 10.90 -8.64 -3.51
CA ILE A 11 11.08 -7.64 -2.45
C ILE A 11 9.89 -6.69 -2.42
N CYS A 12 9.53 -6.12 -3.57
CA CYS A 12 8.34 -5.27 -3.71
C CYS A 12 7.45 -5.80 -4.83
N HIS A 13 6.29 -5.16 -5.01
CA HIS A 13 5.29 -5.60 -5.96
C HIS A 13 5.82 -5.72 -7.39
N ALA A 14 6.80 -4.90 -7.81
CA ALA A 14 7.24 -4.75 -9.20
C ALA A 14 7.66 -6.03 -9.95
N ALA A 15 7.97 -7.13 -9.26
CA ALA A 15 8.26 -8.43 -9.88
C ALA A 15 9.36 -8.39 -10.96
N CYS A 16 10.43 -7.60 -10.75
CA CYS A 16 11.50 -7.42 -11.73
C CYS A 16 12.19 -8.76 -12.07
N PRO A 17 12.26 -9.16 -13.35
CA PRO A 17 12.98 -10.36 -13.80
C PRO A 17 14.48 -10.27 -13.55
N MET A 18 15.08 -11.37 -13.10
CA MET A 18 16.46 -11.44 -12.64
C MET A 18 17.19 -12.69 -13.11
N GLU A 19 18.51 -12.57 -13.19
CA GLU A 19 19.48 -13.66 -13.30
C GLU A 19 20.27 -13.75 -12.00
N ILE A 20 20.33 -14.95 -11.43
CA ILE A 20 21.00 -15.25 -10.17
C ILE A 20 22.08 -16.29 -10.43
N ASP A 21 23.33 -15.96 -10.12
CA ASP A 21 24.44 -16.91 -10.18
C ASP A 21 24.56 -17.64 -8.84
N ILE A 22 24.58 -18.97 -8.89
CA ILE A 22 24.50 -19.84 -7.72
C ILE A 22 25.62 -20.86 -7.75
N GLU A 23 26.42 -20.85 -6.70
CA GLU A 23 27.47 -21.82 -6.45
C GLU A 23 26.91 -23.00 -5.64
N ASN A 24 27.11 -24.20 -6.17
CA ASN A 24 26.73 -25.48 -5.56
C ASN A 24 25.25 -25.58 -5.20
N GLY A 25 24.37 -24.89 -5.94
CA GLY A 25 22.92 -24.90 -5.73
C GLY A 25 22.42 -24.18 -4.47
N GLN A 26 23.30 -23.54 -3.70
CA GLN A 26 22.95 -22.93 -2.41
C GLN A 26 23.42 -21.48 -2.25
N LYS A 27 24.63 -21.16 -2.71
CA LYS A 27 25.25 -19.86 -2.42
C LYS A 27 25.07 -18.88 -3.59
N ILE A 28 24.35 -17.79 -3.35
CA ILE A 28 24.19 -16.69 -4.31
C ILE A 28 25.51 -15.92 -4.45
N VAL A 29 26.08 -15.85 -5.65
CA VAL A 29 27.33 -15.09 -5.88
C VAL A 29 27.10 -13.78 -6.64
N ALA A 30 26.03 -13.69 -7.42
CA ALA A 30 25.66 -12.46 -8.13
C ALA A 30 24.15 -12.38 -8.38
N VAL A 31 23.64 -11.15 -8.43
CA VAL A 31 22.24 -10.82 -8.70
C VAL A 31 22.21 -9.73 -9.76
N ARG A 32 21.53 -9.99 -10.88
CA ARG A 32 21.48 -9.11 -12.06
C ARG A 32 20.03 -9.02 -12.56
N GLY A 33 19.68 -7.93 -13.25
CA GLY A 33 18.42 -7.90 -14.00
C GLY A 33 18.53 -8.72 -15.28
N ASP A 34 17.48 -9.45 -15.64
CA ASP A 34 17.44 -10.19 -16.91
C ASP A 34 17.32 -9.22 -18.09
N ARG A 35 18.41 -9.07 -18.84
CA ARG A 35 18.46 -8.17 -20.01
C ARG A 35 17.67 -8.67 -21.21
N SER A 36 17.36 -9.95 -21.25
CA SER A 36 16.53 -10.54 -22.32
C SER A 36 15.04 -10.43 -22.03
N ASP A 37 14.65 -9.99 -20.84
CA ASP A 37 13.23 -9.81 -20.52
C ASP A 37 12.63 -8.66 -21.35
N PRO A 38 11.51 -8.90 -22.06
CA PRO A 38 10.96 -7.94 -23.02
C PRO A 38 10.26 -6.74 -22.38
N LEU A 39 9.91 -6.80 -21.08
CA LEU A 39 9.22 -5.71 -20.39
C LEU A 39 10.17 -4.83 -19.59
N PHE A 40 11.15 -5.44 -18.92
CA PHE A 40 12.03 -4.75 -17.99
C PHE A 40 13.40 -4.41 -18.58
N GLU A 41 13.86 -5.14 -19.60
CA GLU A 41 15.12 -4.90 -20.31
C GLU A 41 16.32 -4.81 -19.33
N GLY A 42 16.33 -5.63 -18.29
CA GLY A 42 17.37 -5.66 -17.24
C GLY A 42 17.18 -4.66 -16.10
N TYR A 43 16.08 -3.91 -16.04
CA TYR A 43 15.80 -3.00 -14.92
C TYR A 43 15.66 -3.74 -13.58
N THR A 44 16.45 -3.31 -12.59
CA THR A 44 16.35 -3.71 -11.18
C THR A 44 16.77 -2.55 -10.29
N CYS A 45 16.16 -2.42 -9.11
CA CYS A 45 16.52 -1.41 -8.12
C CYS A 45 17.58 -1.92 -7.13
N ILE A 46 18.14 -1.01 -6.31
CA ILE A 46 19.16 -1.34 -5.31
C ILE A 46 18.70 -2.41 -4.30
N LYS A 47 17.41 -2.39 -3.91
CA LYS A 47 16.82 -3.37 -3.00
C LYS A 47 16.88 -4.77 -3.59
N GLY A 48 16.39 -4.92 -4.82
CA GLY A 48 16.40 -6.18 -5.56
C GLY A 48 17.79 -6.78 -5.77
N ARG A 49 18.84 -5.95 -5.80
CA ARG A 49 20.23 -6.42 -5.94
C ARG A 49 20.82 -6.97 -4.63
N GLN A 50 20.16 -6.76 -3.48
CA GLN A 50 20.61 -7.25 -2.17
C GLN A 50 20.02 -8.61 -1.78
N LEU A 51 19.60 -9.44 -2.75
CA LEU A 51 19.10 -10.78 -2.41
C LEU A 51 20.17 -11.67 -1.79
N ALA A 52 21.44 -11.53 -2.21
CA ALA A 52 22.55 -12.23 -1.57
C ALA A 52 22.63 -11.88 -0.07
N ASP A 53 22.61 -10.59 0.27
CA ASP A 53 22.62 -10.11 1.65
C ASP A 53 21.45 -10.67 2.46
N GLN A 54 20.24 -10.71 1.89
CA GLN A 54 19.06 -11.24 2.58
C GLN A 54 19.21 -12.76 2.88
N PHE A 55 19.69 -13.53 1.90
CA PHE A 55 19.81 -14.98 2.04
C PHE A 55 20.97 -15.42 2.92
N HIS A 56 22.05 -14.65 2.92
CA HIS A 56 23.28 -14.93 3.68
C HIS A 56 23.32 -14.23 5.03
N SER A 57 22.31 -13.42 5.35
CA SER A 57 22.24 -12.73 6.63
C SER A 57 22.29 -13.72 7.78
N PRO A 58 23.14 -13.50 8.80
CA PRO A 58 23.15 -14.31 10.01
C PRO A 58 21.89 -14.12 10.85
N SER A 59 21.13 -13.04 10.63
CA SER A 59 19.87 -12.77 11.35
C SER A 59 18.65 -13.44 10.71
N ARG A 60 18.84 -14.15 9.58
CA ARG A 60 17.76 -14.87 8.90
C ARG A 60 17.36 -16.09 9.75
N LEU A 61 16.08 -16.21 10.07
CA LEU A 61 15.54 -17.38 10.74
C LEU A 61 15.54 -18.59 9.79
N ARG A 62 15.96 -19.75 10.31
CA ARG A 62 16.07 -21.04 9.58
C ARG A 62 15.35 -22.20 10.28
N SER A 63 14.69 -21.90 11.39
CA SER A 63 13.85 -22.81 12.16
C SER A 63 12.69 -22.02 12.76
N PRO A 64 11.57 -22.66 13.12
CA PRO A 64 10.54 -22.05 13.95
C PRO A 64 11.02 -21.88 15.40
N PHE A 65 10.45 -20.92 16.11
CA PHE A 65 10.78 -20.60 17.50
C PHE A 65 9.54 -20.48 18.35
N LYS A 66 9.64 -20.93 19.60
CA LYS A 66 8.63 -20.74 20.66
C LYS A 66 9.19 -19.86 21.76
N LYS A 67 8.39 -18.94 22.25
CA LYS A 67 8.71 -18.13 23.43
C LYS A 67 8.43 -18.92 24.70
N THR A 68 9.45 -19.08 25.52
CA THR A 68 9.37 -19.74 26.83
C THR A 68 8.70 -18.83 27.86
N THR A 69 8.31 -19.40 29.00
CA THR A 69 7.78 -18.63 30.15
C THR A 69 8.82 -17.68 30.75
N ALA A 70 10.11 -17.92 30.52
CA ALA A 70 11.21 -17.01 30.88
C ALA A 70 11.39 -15.86 29.87
N GLY A 71 10.64 -15.85 28.77
CA GLY A 71 10.69 -14.83 27.72
C GLY A 71 11.77 -15.05 26.65
N ALA A 72 12.56 -16.12 26.74
CA ALA A 72 13.55 -16.50 25.73
C ALA A 72 12.90 -17.29 24.58
N PHE A 73 13.48 -17.23 23.37
CA PHE A 73 13.05 -18.02 22.22
C PHE A 73 13.89 -19.29 22.09
N GLU A 74 13.22 -20.42 21.94
CA GLU A 74 13.84 -21.73 21.71
C GLU A 74 13.35 -22.32 20.39
N GLU A 75 14.24 -22.99 19.67
CA GLU A 75 13.86 -23.69 18.43
C GLU A 75 12.86 -24.81 18.72
N ILE A 76 11.90 -24.98 17.82
CA ILE A 76 10.87 -26.01 17.89
C ILE A 76 10.61 -26.52 16.47
N ALA A 77 10.44 -27.83 16.31
CA ALA A 77 10.16 -28.42 15.01
C ALA A 77 8.85 -27.89 14.42
N SER A 78 8.82 -27.68 13.10
CA SER A 78 7.63 -27.19 12.37
C SER A 78 6.37 -28.02 12.58
N GLU A 79 6.46 -29.35 12.65
CA GLU A 79 5.27 -30.17 12.95
C GLU A 79 4.73 -29.92 14.37
N GLN A 80 5.63 -29.80 15.35
CA GLN A 80 5.24 -29.58 16.74
C GLN A 80 4.68 -28.17 16.95
N ILE A 81 5.25 -27.14 16.34
CA ILE A 81 4.73 -25.77 16.47
C ILE A 81 3.33 -25.66 15.86
N LEU A 82 3.07 -26.35 14.74
CA LEU A 82 1.74 -26.40 14.13
C LEU A 82 0.73 -27.13 15.02
N ASP A 83 1.14 -28.21 15.71
CA ASP A 83 0.29 -28.88 16.71
C ASP A 83 -0.11 -27.92 17.83
N GLU A 84 0.86 -27.22 18.44
CA GLU A 84 0.60 -26.33 19.56
C GLU A 84 -0.25 -25.10 19.17
N ILE A 85 0.00 -24.52 17.99
CA ILE A 85 -0.78 -23.40 17.47
C ILE A 85 -2.22 -23.85 17.19
N ALA A 86 -2.40 -24.98 16.52
CA ALA A 86 -3.71 -25.53 16.20
C ALA A 86 -4.55 -25.78 17.47
N GLU A 87 -3.95 -26.40 18.48
CA GLU A 87 -4.60 -26.68 19.77
C GLU A 87 -5.03 -25.39 20.49
N ARG A 88 -4.16 -24.37 20.54
CA ARG A 88 -4.49 -23.06 21.14
C ARG A 88 -5.59 -22.34 20.38
N LEU A 89 -5.54 -22.34 19.04
CA LEU A 89 -6.57 -21.74 18.20
C LEU A 89 -7.91 -22.44 18.36
N GLN A 90 -7.92 -23.77 18.46
CA GLN A 90 -9.14 -24.55 18.71
C GLN A 90 -9.75 -24.16 20.05
N ARG A 91 -8.97 -24.12 21.14
CA ARG A 91 -9.44 -23.71 22.47
C ARG A 91 -10.01 -22.28 22.47
N ILE A 92 -9.36 -21.36 21.78
CA ILE A 92 -9.82 -19.97 21.66
C ILE A 92 -11.15 -19.91 20.89
N THR A 93 -11.24 -20.63 19.77
CA THR A 93 -12.44 -20.67 18.92
C THR A 93 -13.63 -21.32 19.65
N GLU A 94 -13.42 -22.42 20.36
CA GLU A 94 -14.46 -23.11 21.15
C GLU A 94 -15.02 -22.21 22.26
N LYS A 95 -14.16 -21.39 22.88
CA LYS A 95 -14.56 -20.53 24.00
C LYS A 95 -15.15 -19.19 23.57
N TYR A 96 -14.61 -18.57 22.51
CA TYR A 96 -14.91 -17.18 22.15
C TYR A 96 -15.50 -17.01 20.75
N GLY A 97 -15.64 -18.09 19.98
CA GLY A 97 -16.18 -18.08 18.62
C GLY A 97 -15.15 -17.70 17.54
N PRO A 98 -15.48 -17.91 16.26
CA PRO A 98 -14.53 -17.80 15.14
C PRO A 98 -13.95 -16.40 14.94
N ARG A 99 -14.73 -15.35 15.22
CA ARG A 99 -14.26 -13.95 15.12
C ARG A 99 -13.06 -13.65 16.03
N SER A 100 -12.86 -14.43 17.09
CA SER A 100 -11.74 -14.23 18.04
C SER A 100 -10.37 -14.59 17.47
N VAL A 101 -10.31 -15.27 16.33
CA VAL A 101 -9.08 -15.59 15.60
C VAL A 101 -8.96 -14.65 14.41
N ALA A 102 -7.92 -13.83 14.41
CA ALA A 102 -7.61 -12.88 13.34
C ALA A 102 -6.32 -13.23 12.58
N THR A 103 -6.28 -12.86 11.31
CA THR A 103 -5.03 -12.83 10.52
C THR A 103 -4.78 -11.43 10.00
N TYR A 104 -3.53 -10.95 10.11
CA TYR A 104 -3.05 -9.75 9.45
C TYR A 104 -2.01 -10.11 8.39
N ILE A 105 -2.31 -9.75 7.15
CA ILE A 105 -1.43 -9.90 5.97
C ILE A 105 -0.65 -8.60 5.74
N GLY A 106 0.64 -8.62 6.02
CA GLY A 106 1.55 -7.51 5.72
C GLY A 106 2.06 -7.50 4.28
N THR A 107 2.80 -6.44 3.91
CA THR A 107 3.34 -6.27 2.56
C THR A 107 4.24 -7.42 2.09
N GLY A 108 4.95 -8.10 3.02
CA GLY A 108 5.80 -9.24 2.71
C GLY A 108 5.02 -10.46 2.22
N ALA A 109 3.85 -10.73 2.82
CA ALA A 109 2.99 -11.85 2.44
C ALA A 109 2.35 -11.65 1.05
N TYR A 110 2.16 -10.39 0.61
CA TYR A 110 1.75 -10.11 -0.77
C TYR A 110 2.80 -10.49 -1.82
N GLN A 111 4.06 -10.71 -1.43
CA GLN A 111 5.14 -11.15 -2.32
C GLN A 111 5.21 -12.67 -2.46
N ASN A 112 4.21 -13.37 -1.92
CA ASN A 112 3.95 -14.78 -2.12
C ASN A 112 2.56 -14.90 -2.76
N SER A 113 2.49 -15.43 -3.98
CA SER A 113 1.23 -15.51 -4.74
C SER A 113 0.14 -16.35 -4.07
N ILE A 114 0.52 -17.32 -3.26
CA ILE A 114 -0.41 -18.29 -2.66
C ILE A 114 -0.68 -18.06 -1.17
N GLY A 115 0.14 -17.28 -0.48
CA GLY A 115 -0.04 -17.01 0.95
C GLY A 115 -1.38 -16.33 1.29
N VAL A 116 -1.69 -15.22 0.62
CA VAL A 116 -2.91 -14.44 0.89
C VAL A 116 -4.20 -15.21 0.55
N PRO A 117 -4.33 -15.83 -0.64
CA PRO A 117 -5.55 -16.57 -0.98
C PRO A 117 -5.81 -17.77 -0.07
N VAL A 118 -4.77 -18.51 0.33
CA VAL A 118 -4.91 -19.65 1.25
C VAL A 118 -5.31 -19.18 2.65
N ALA A 119 -4.72 -18.10 3.15
CA ALA A 119 -5.09 -17.53 4.44
C ALA A 119 -6.54 -17.04 4.47
N SER A 120 -7.00 -16.38 3.41
CA SER A 120 -8.39 -15.93 3.26
C SER A 120 -9.36 -17.12 3.22
N ALA A 121 -9.06 -18.13 2.38
CA ALA A 121 -9.89 -19.33 2.27
C ALA A 121 -9.92 -20.16 3.56
N TRP A 122 -8.86 -20.13 4.36
CA TRP A 122 -8.85 -20.73 5.69
C TRP A 122 -9.85 -20.03 6.62
N HIS A 123 -9.89 -18.68 6.65
CA HIS A 123 -10.89 -17.92 7.41
C HIS A 123 -12.33 -18.22 7.00
N GLU A 124 -12.60 -18.34 5.69
CA GLU A 124 -13.90 -18.77 5.17
C GLU A 124 -14.28 -20.17 5.66
N GLY A 125 -13.32 -21.08 5.80
CA GLY A 125 -13.56 -22.46 6.20
C GLY A 125 -14.10 -22.68 7.61
N PHE A 126 -13.98 -21.68 8.50
CA PHE A 126 -14.55 -21.69 9.86
C PHE A 126 -15.36 -20.43 10.18
N ASP A 127 -15.83 -19.72 9.14
CA ASP A 127 -16.73 -18.57 9.24
C ASP A 127 -16.20 -17.42 10.12
N SER A 128 -14.89 -17.11 10.03
CA SER A 128 -14.30 -15.94 10.70
C SER A 128 -14.19 -14.74 9.75
N PRO A 129 -14.80 -13.59 10.08
CA PRO A 129 -14.64 -12.37 9.29
C PRO A 129 -13.31 -11.65 9.54
N SER A 130 -12.54 -12.08 10.56
CA SER A 130 -11.38 -11.35 11.10
C SER A 130 -10.12 -11.49 10.22
N PHE A 131 -10.24 -11.16 8.95
CA PHE A 131 -9.14 -11.14 7.98
C PHE A 131 -8.76 -9.70 7.64
N TYR A 132 -7.51 -9.33 7.89
CA TYR A 132 -7.01 -7.97 7.82
C TYR A 132 -5.79 -7.91 6.91
N THR A 133 -5.61 -6.80 6.19
CA THR A 133 -4.48 -6.65 5.27
C THR A 133 -3.83 -5.27 5.38
N SER A 134 -2.59 -5.16 4.89
CA SER A 134 -1.91 -3.86 4.79
C SER A 134 -2.62 -2.88 3.85
N LEU A 135 -3.51 -3.33 2.95
CA LEU A 135 -4.23 -2.43 2.05
C LEU A 135 -5.14 -1.48 2.82
N THR A 136 -5.79 -1.97 3.89
CA THR A 136 -6.76 -1.18 4.67
C THR A 136 -6.13 -0.20 5.65
N ILE A 137 -4.80 -0.19 5.77
CA ILE A 137 -4.02 0.85 6.46
C ILE A 137 -3.07 1.62 5.53
N ASP A 138 -3.08 1.35 4.22
CA ASP A 138 -2.27 2.08 3.24
C ASP A 138 -3.15 3.01 2.41
N GLN A 139 -4.06 2.44 1.61
CA GLN A 139 -4.91 3.19 0.67
C GLN A 139 -6.31 2.55 0.53
N PRO A 140 -7.08 2.39 1.63
CA PRO A 140 -8.45 1.86 1.56
C PRO A 140 -9.40 2.72 0.71
N ALA A 141 -9.08 4.02 0.55
CA ALA A 141 -9.87 4.95 -0.25
C ALA A 141 -9.93 4.56 -1.74
N HIS A 142 -8.90 3.93 -2.30
CA HIS A 142 -8.92 3.49 -3.71
C HIS A 142 -10.09 2.53 -4.01
N ARG A 143 -10.45 1.66 -3.07
CA ARG A 143 -11.62 0.76 -3.23
C ARG A 143 -12.91 1.43 -2.81
N SER A 144 -12.94 2.05 -1.63
CA SER A 144 -14.17 2.62 -1.08
C SER A 144 -14.69 3.79 -1.91
N SER A 145 -13.82 4.68 -2.39
CA SER A 145 -14.20 5.78 -3.29
C SER A 145 -14.69 5.29 -4.64
N LEU A 146 -14.06 4.25 -5.20
CA LEU A 146 -14.50 3.64 -6.45
C LEU A 146 -15.89 2.99 -6.31
N LEU A 147 -16.13 2.26 -5.21
CA LEU A 147 -17.46 1.70 -4.94
C LEU A 147 -18.51 2.79 -4.73
N ARG A 148 -18.16 3.89 -4.03
CA ARG A 148 -19.03 5.05 -3.80
C ARG A 148 -19.42 5.79 -5.08
N LEU A 149 -18.46 5.98 -5.99
CA LEU A 149 -18.63 6.67 -7.27
C LEU A 149 -19.33 5.79 -8.32
N GLY A 150 -19.14 4.47 -8.23
CA GLY A 150 -19.30 3.55 -9.36
C GLY A 150 -17.99 3.41 -10.14
N SER A 151 -17.88 2.37 -10.96
CA SER A 151 -16.67 2.09 -11.75
C SER A 151 -16.97 2.02 -13.23
N TRP A 152 -16.01 2.38 -14.08
CA TRP A 152 -16.06 1.97 -15.49
C TRP A 152 -15.61 0.52 -15.60
N GLU A 153 -16.43 -0.37 -16.14
CA GLU A 153 -16.11 -1.80 -16.19
C GLU A 153 -14.81 -2.05 -16.97
N ALA A 154 -14.59 -1.34 -18.08
CA ALA A 154 -13.36 -1.43 -18.84
C ALA A 154 -12.14 -0.75 -18.21
N GLY A 155 -12.32 0.05 -17.16
CA GLY A 155 -11.25 0.78 -16.49
C GLY A 155 -10.84 2.10 -17.18
N TRP A 156 -9.84 2.74 -16.58
CA TRP A 156 -9.30 4.02 -17.02
C TRP A 156 -8.38 3.86 -18.24
N GLN A 157 -8.17 4.94 -18.99
CA GLN A 157 -7.26 4.97 -20.14
C GLN A 157 -5.84 4.53 -19.76
N ASN A 158 -5.09 3.96 -20.71
CA ASN A 158 -3.77 3.41 -20.45
C ASN A 158 -2.70 4.50 -20.27
N PHE A 159 -1.61 4.19 -19.58
CA PHE A 159 -0.48 5.11 -19.49
C PHE A 159 0.32 5.17 -20.80
N THR A 160 0.49 4.02 -21.47
CA THR A 160 1.39 3.88 -22.63
C THR A 160 1.11 4.89 -23.73
N ASP A 161 -0.15 5.26 -23.96
CA ASP A 161 -0.58 6.23 -24.97
C ASP A 161 -1.24 7.49 -24.38
N ALA A 162 -1.04 7.77 -23.08
CA ALA A 162 -1.51 9.00 -22.45
C ALA A 162 -0.76 10.23 -23.01
N ASP A 163 -1.50 11.35 -23.10
CA ASP A 163 -1.01 12.69 -23.45
C ASP A 163 -0.88 13.58 -22.21
N VAL A 164 -1.64 13.29 -21.15
CA VAL A 164 -1.55 13.98 -19.86
C VAL A 164 -1.64 13.01 -18.68
N LEU A 165 -0.78 13.20 -17.68
CA LEU A 165 -0.80 12.48 -16.41
C LEU A 165 -0.88 13.47 -15.25
N LEU A 166 -1.89 13.32 -14.39
CA LEU A 166 -1.97 13.98 -13.09
C LEU A 166 -1.60 12.99 -11.98
N ALA A 167 -0.47 13.25 -11.32
CA ALA A 167 0.03 12.43 -10.22
C ALA A 167 -0.14 13.12 -8.87
N VAL A 168 -0.92 12.54 -7.97
CA VAL A 168 -1.20 13.10 -6.64
C VAL A 168 -0.49 12.27 -5.56
N GLY A 169 0.66 12.75 -5.08
CA GLY A 169 1.37 12.16 -3.95
C GLY A 169 1.93 10.74 -4.15
N TYR A 170 2.17 10.31 -5.40
CA TYR A 170 2.87 9.05 -5.69
C TYR A 170 4.14 9.26 -6.52
N ASN A 171 5.13 8.37 -6.35
CA ASN A 171 6.45 8.49 -6.98
C ASN A 171 7.03 7.10 -7.38
N PRO A 172 6.71 6.62 -8.58
CA PRO A 172 7.12 5.29 -9.04
C PRO A 172 8.62 5.24 -9.35
N LEU A 173 9.32 6.38 -9.47
CA LEU A 173 10.78 6.41 -9.65
C LEU A 173 11.54 5.95 -8.38
N VAL A 174 10.86 5.88 -7.24
CA VAL A 174 11.41 5.38 -5.96
C VAL A 174 10.77 4.06 -5.54
N SER A 175 9.44 3.97 -5.64
CA SER A 175 8.68 2.80 -5.18
C SER A 175 8.60 1.67 -6.23
N SER A 176 8.85 1.97 -7.52
CA SER A 176 8.52 1.12 -8.67
C SER A 176 7.03 0.72 -8.71
N TYR A 177 6.15 1.53 -8.11
CA TYR A 177 4.71 1.28 -8.04
C TYR A 177 3.92 2.58 -8.28
N GLY A 178 2.89 2.50 -9.13
CA GLY A 178 1.92 3.56 -9.39
C GLY A 178 0.48 3.04 -9.31
N PRO A 179 -0.52 3.94 -9.23
CA PRO A 179 -1.93 3.57 -9.29
C PRO A 179 -2.25 2.89 -10.64
N ALA A 180 -3.40 2.23 -10.73
CA ALA A 180 -3.89 1.71 -12.01
C ALA A 180 -3.94 2.87 -13.03
N SER A 181 -3.48 2.63 -14.27
CA SER A 181 -3.25 3.65 -15.32
C SER A 181 -2.15 4.71 -15.07
N GLY A 182 -1.49 4.69 -13.91
CA GLY A 182 -0.34 5.58 -13.65
C GLY A 182 0.95 5.14 -14.35
N LEU A 183 2.02 5.93 -14.19
CA LEU A 183 3.33 5.58 -14.74
C LEU A 183 3.78 4.18 -14.28
N GLN A 184 4.07 3.34 -15.27
CA GLN A 184 4.32 1.91 -15.12
C GLN A 184 5.61 1.60 -14.34
N GLY A 185 5.54 0.62 -13.43
CA GLY A 185 6.68 0.16 -12.61
C GLY A 185 7.72 -0.69 -13.36
N THR A 186 7.43 -1.04 -14.62
CA THR A 186 8.28 -1.81 -15.54
C THR A 186 9.34 -0.92 -16.19
N ASN A 187 10.35 -0.52 -15.41
CA ASN A 187 11.38 0.47 -15.76
C ASN A 187 10.82 1.91 -15.89
N PRO A 188 10.38 2.51 -14.77
CA PRO A 188 9.61 3.75 -14.78
C PRO A 188 10.43 4.95 -15.33
N PHE A 189 11.76 4.90 -15.25
CA PHE A 189 12.63 5.94 -15.82
C PHE A 189 12.59 5.97 -17.35
N ILE A 190 12.73 4.81 -17.99
CA ILE A 190 12.68 4.72 -19.45
C ILE A 190 11.25 5.01 -19.94
N LYS A 191 10.24 4.41 -19.30
CA LYS A 191 8.83 4.63 -19.69
C LYS A 191 8.40 6.09 -19.59
N LEU A 192 8.80 6.80 -18.54
CA LEU A 192 8.54 8.24 -18.42
C LEU A 192 9.27 9.04 -19.51
N ARG A 193 10.56 8.77 -19.73
CA ARG A 193 11.34 9.46 -20.76
C ARG A 193 10.74 9.29 -22.15
N ASP A 194 10.31 8.07 -22.49
CA ASP A 194 9.73 7.79 -23.79
C ASP A 194 8.34 8.43 -23.94
N ALA A 195 7.52 8.42 -22.89
CA ALA A 195 6.26 9.16 -22.88
C ALA A 195 6.47 10.69 -23.05
N LYS A 196 7.47 11.28 -22.37
CA LYS A 196 7.82 12.69 -22.56
C LYS A 196 8.32 12.99 -23.96
N LYS A 197 9.09 12.10 -24.59
CA LYS A 197 9.49 12.24 -26.00
C LYS A 197 8.28 12.24 -26.95
N ARG A 198 7.23 11.48 -26.62
CA ARG A 198 5.96 11.50 -27.37
C ARG A 198 5.13 12.78 -27.13
N GLY A 199 5.46 13.57 -26.11
CA GLY A 199 4.77 14.81 -25.78
C GLY A 199 3.90 14.77 -24.51
N LEU A 200 4.00 13.71 -23.68
CA LEU A 200 3.28 13.62 -22.41
C LEU A 200 3.46 14.89 -21.57
N LYS A 201 2.34 15.46 -21.14
CA LYS A 201 2.25 16.50 -20.12
C LYS A 201 2.12 15.89 -18.74
N LEU A 202 2.99 16.32 -17.82
CA LEU A 202 3.03 15.78 -16.47
C LEU A 202 2.68 16.87 -15.45
N ILE A 203 1.64 16.63 -14.66
CA ILE A 203 1.24 17.45 -13.52
C ILE A 203 1.51 16.64 -12.25
N VAL A 204 2.18 17.22 -11.27
CA VAL A 204 2.48 16.56 -9.99
C VAL A 204 2.00 17.43 -8.83
N ILE A 205 1.18 16.85 -7.96
CA ILE A 205 0.79 17.43 -6.67
C ILE A 205 1.59 16.70 -5.59
N ASP A 206 2.55 17.39 -4.97
CA ASP A 206 3.43 16.82 -3.95
C ASP A 206 4.06 17.96 -3.13
N PRO A 207 4.00 17.95 -1.78
CA PRO A 207 4.68 18.96 -0.96
C PRO A 207 6.21 18.94 -1.10
N ARG A 208 6.76 17.85 -1.63
CA ARG A 208 8.17 17.74 -1.99
C ARG A 208 8.33 17.82 -3.50
N ARG A 209 9.44 18.41 -3.97
CA ARG A 209 9.88 18.27 -5.36
C ARG A 209 10.46 16.86 -5.58
N SER A 210 9.60 15.86 -5.53
CA SER A 210 9.98 14.46 -5.67
C SER A 210 10.62 14.16 -7.02
N GLU A 211 11.25 13.00 -7.15
CA GLU A 211 11.91 12.57 -8.39
C GLU A 211 10.96 12.68 -9.60
N LEU A 212 9.68 12.35 -9.43
CA LEU A 212 8.67 12.53 -10.47
C LEU A 212 8.36 14.02 -10.72
N ALA A 213 8.23 14.83 -9.66
CA ALA A 213 7.99 16.27 -9.75
C ALA A 213 9.12 17.02 -10.47
N THR A 214 10.38 16.55 -10.39
CA THR A 214 11.49 17.13 -11.18
C THR A 214 11.26 17.05 -12.69
N GLN A 215 10.38 16.16 -13.14
CA GLN A 215 10.04 15.94 -14.53
C GLN A 215 8.71 16.62 -14.92
N ALA A 216 8.02 17.30 -14.00
CA ALA A 216 6.69 17.85 -14.25
C ALA A 216 6.72 19.11 -15.13
N ASP A 217 5.70 19.28 -15.97
CA ASP A 217 5.39 20.55 -16.65
C ASP A 217 4.76 21.56 -15.67
N VAL A 218 4.00 21.05 -14.69
CA VAL A 218 3.43 21.80 -13.57
C VAL A 218 3.60 20.99 -12.28
N TRP A 219 4.29 21.56 -11.29
CA TRP A 219 4.40 21.00 -9.96
C TRP A 219 3.67 21.92 -8.98
N LEU A 220 2.67 21.37 -8.29
CA LEU A 220 1.88 22.06 -7.28
C LEU A 220 2.40 21.60 -5.90
N GLN A 221 3.19 22.46 -5.26
CA GLN A 221 3.75 22.23 -3.93
C GLN A 221 2.70 22.48 -2.84
N VAL A 222 1.68 21.63 -2.84
CA VAL A 222 0.50 21.75 -1.97
C VAL A 222 0.89 21.70 -0.50
N LYS A 223 0.25 22.53 0.32
CA LYS A 223 0.27 22.38 1.77
C LYS A 223 -0.32 21.00 2.14
N PRO A 224 0.42 20.14 2.87
CA PRO A 224 -0.05 18.78 3.17
C PRO A 224 -1.44 18.75 3.82
N GLY A 225 -2.33 17.87 3.33
CA GLY A 225 -3.70 17.73 3.83
C GLY A 225 -4.71 18.67 3.18
N GLU A 226 -4.27 19.57 2.29
CA GLU A 226 -5.15 20.49 1.55
C GLU A 226 -5.44 20.02 0.11
N ASP A 227 -5.07 18.79 -0.23
CA ASP A 227 -5.36 18.14 -1.50
C ASP A 227 -6.86 18.19 -1.89
N PRO A 228 -7.83 17.94 -0.98
CA PRO A 228 -9.26 18.04 -1.34
C PRO A 228 -9.67 19.45 -1.79
N THR A 229 -9.15 20.50 -1.13
CA THR A 229 -9.41 21.91 -1.50
C THR A 229 -8.87 22.20 -2.90
N LEU A 230 -7.64 21.77 -3.17
CA LEU A 230 -6.97 21.96 -4.46
C LEU A 230 -7.75 21.27 -5.59
N LEU A 231 -8.10 19.99 -5.39
CA LEU A 231 -8.83 19.19 -6.38
C LEU A 231 -10.25 19.72 -6.60
N ALA A 232 -10.96 20.12 -5.54
CA ALA A 232 -12.29 20.73 -5.65
C ALA A 232 -12.24 22.05 -6.45
N SER A 233 -11.17 22.83 -6.30
CA SER A 233 -10.96 24.05 -7.08
C SER A 233 -10.71 23.77 -8.55
N MET A 234 -9.86 22.78 -8.85
CA MET A 234 -9.62 22.33 -10.23
C MET A 234 -10.91 21.84 -10.89
N ILE A 235 -11.70 21.02 -10.20
CA ILE A 235 -13.01 20.53 -10.68
C ILE A 235 -13.97 21.70 -10.92
N GLY A 236 -14.07 22.64 -9.97
CA GLY A 236 -14.90 23.83 -10.10
C GLY A 236 -14.52 24.68 -11.32
N HIS A 237 -13.22 24.88 -11.55
CA HIS A 237 -12.71 25.59 -12.73
C HIS A 237 -13.10 24.88 -14.03
N ILE A 238 -12.92 23.55 -14.09
CA ILE A 238 -13.27 22.73 -15.27
C ILE A 238 -14.78 22.81 -15.57
N LEU A 239 -15.63 22.71 -14.55
CA LEU A 239 -17.09 22.74 -14.71
C LEU A 239 -17.65 24.13 -15.01
N ASN A 240 -17.02 25.19 -14.52
CA ASN A 240 -17.46 26.57 -14.75
C ASN A 240 -17.06 27.11 -16.13
N ASN A 241 -16.01 26.56 -16.73
CA ASN A 241 -15.52 26.94 -18.06
C ASN A 241 -15.85 25.89 -19.13
N ASP A 242 -16.72 24.92 -18.81
CA ASP A 242 -17.18 23.86 -19.73
C ASP A 242 -16.02 23.08 -20.38
N LEU A 243 -14.96 22.81 -19.62
CA LEU A 243 -13.75 22.08 -20.07
C LEU A 243 -13.86 20.56 -19.89
N HIS A 244 -14.98 20.06 -19.38
CA HIS A 244 -15.24 18.63 -19.19
C HIS A 244 -15.74 17.99 -20.51
N ASP A 245 -15.69 16.66 -20.61
CA ASP A 245 -16.31 15.92 -21.71
C ASP A 245 -17.84 15.92 -21.51
N ILE A 246 -18.49 16.95 -22.06
CA ILE A 246 -19.95 17.19 -21.93
C ILE A 246 -20.74 15.97 -22.40
N SER A 247 -20.41 15.44 -23.58
CA SER A 247 -21.13 14.30 -24.19
C SER A 247 -21.03 13.05 -23.32
N PHE A 248 -19.82 12.74 -22.83
CA PHE A 248 -19.65 11.61 -21.92
C PHE A 248 -20.40 11.81 -20.61
N CYS A 249 -20.34 13.01 -20.03
CA CYS A 249 -21.03 13.31 -18.78
C CYS A 249 -22.56 13.22 -18.93
N GLU A 250 -23.14 13.75 -20.01
CA GLU A 250 -24.56 13.63 -20.32
C GLU A 250 -25.02 12.17 -20.41
N GLN A 251 -24.17 11.30 -20.98
CA GLN A 251 -24.49 9.88 -21.18
C GLN A 251 -24.28 9.02 -19.94
N HIS A 252 -23.25 9.29 -19.12
CA HIS A 252 -22.78 8.34 -18.11
C HIS A 252 -22.73 8.87 -16.69
N VAL A 253 -23.02 10.16 -16.45
CA VAL A 253 -23.03 10.76 -15.11
C VAL A 253 -24.46 11.12 -14.71
N ASP A 254 -24.81 10.92 -13.44
CA ASP A 254 -26.09 11.40 -12.92
C ASP A 254 -26.13 12.93 -12.98
N GLN A 255 -27.09 13.48 -13.73
CA GLN A 255 -27.17 14.92 -14.01
C GLN A 255 -27.52 15.76 -12.78
N LYS A 256 -28.23 15.20 -11.78
CA LYS A 256 -28.48 15.90 -10.52
C LYS A 256 -27.19 15.98 -9.72
N GLN A 257 -26.40 14.91 -9.70
CA GLN A 257 -25.11 14.90 -9.02
C GLN A 257 -24.07 15.78 -9.71
N LEU A 258 -24.05 15.85 -11.05
CA LEU A 258 -23.17 16.77 -11.78
C LEU A 258 -23.45 18.24 -11.43
N ARG A 259 -24.73 18.64 -11.40
CA ARG A 259 -25.14 19.98 -10.95
C ARG A 259 -24.73 20.24 -9.50
N ARG A 260 -25.02 19.29 -8.60
CA ARG A 260 -24.62 19.39 -7.19
C ARG A 260 -23.12 19.52 -7.00
N LEU A 261 -22.32 18.80 -7.78
CA LEU A 261 -20.86 18.91 -7.77
C LEU A 261 -20.42 20.31 -8.17
N LYS A 262 -20.96 20.84 -9.28
CA LYS A 262 -20.66 22.21 -9.75
C LYS A 262 -20.98 23.25 -8.67
N ASP A 263 -22.15 23.13 -8.03
CA ASP A 263 -22.58 24.02 -6.96
C ASP A 263 -21.64 23.91 -5.73
N ALA A 264 -21.30 22.69 -5.30
CA ALA A 264 -20.41 22.46 -4.17
C ALA A 264 -18.99 23.01 -4.42
N CYS A 265 -18.44 22.77 -5.61
CA CYS A 265 -17.11 23.23 -6.00
C CYS A 265 -17.04 24.74 -6.26
N SER A 266 -18.17 25.42 -6.48
CA SER A 266 -18.20 26.89 -6.71
C SER A 266 -17.61 27.69 -5.54
N ALA A 267 -17.70 27.17 -4.32
CA ALA A 267 -17.14 27.78 -3.12
C ALA A 267 -15.62 27.67 -3.01
N PHE A 268 -14.99 26.82 -3.82
CA PHE A 268 -13.55 26.56 -3.88
C PHE A 268 -12.91 27.33 -5.03
N THR A 269 -13.05 28.65 -5.02
CA THR A 269 -12.48 29.50 -6.08
C THR A 269 -10.95 29.35 -6.16
N LEU A 270 -10.36 29.67 -7.31
CA LEU A 270 -8.90 29.62 -7.48
C LEU A 270 -8.17 30.47 -6.44
N ASN A 271 -8.72 31.63 -6.06
CA ASN A 271 -8.14 32.49 -5.02
C ASN A 271 -8.23 31.87 -3.62
N TYR A 272 -9.37 31.25 -3.29
CA TYR A 272 -9.53 30.56 -2.02
C TYR A 272 -8.55 29.37 -1.91
N ALA A 273 -8.46 28.56 -2.96
CA ALA A 273 -7.54 27.44 -3.00
C ALA A 273 -6.09 27.91 -2.98
N ALA A 274 -5.75 29.02 -3.65
CA ALA A 274 -4.42 29.58 -3.63
C ALA A 274 -3.95 29.93 -2.20
N GLU A 275 -4.80 30.59 -1.43
CA GLU A 275 -4.53 30.92 -0.03
C GLU A 275 -4.43 29.67 0.86
N ARG A 276 -5.42 28.78 0.77
CA ARG A 276 -5.51 27.61 1.66
C ARG A 276 -4.44 26.56 1.38
N CYS A 277 -4.17 26.29 0.11
CA CYS A 277 -3.22 25.28 -0.33
C CYS A 277 -1.78 25.82 -0.43
N ASP A 278 -1.59 27.13 -0.31
CA ASP A 278 -0.31 27.83 -0.47
C ASP A 278 0.35 27.55 -1.84
N ILE A 279 -0.42 27.80 -2.90
CA ILE A 279 -0.07 27.65 -4.31
C ILE A 279 -0.59 28.87 -5.08
N SER A 280 0.07 29.31 -6.15
CA SER A 280 -0.45 30.41 -6.97
C SER A 280 -1.76 30.03 -7.69
N HIS A 281 -2.72 30.97 -7.81
CA HIS A 281 -3.94 30.69 -8.57
C HIS A 281 -3.66 30.35 -10.05
N GLU A 282 -2.55 30.86 -10.62
CA GLU A 282 -2.19 30.66 -12.02
C GLU A 282 -1.73 29.22 -12.25
N ASP A 283 -0.98 28.65 -11.31
CA ASP A 283 -0.54 27.26 -11.40
C ASP A 283 -1.71 26.29 -11.22
N ILE A 284 -2.65 26.59 -10.30
CA ILE A 284 -3.88 25.78 -10.13
C ILE A 284 -4.69 25.78 -11.42
N LYS A 285 -4.93 26.97 -11.99
CA LYS A 285 -5.63 27.14 -13.26
C LYS A 285 -4.93 26.39 -14.39
N ARG A 286 -3.61 26.58 -14.53
CA ARG A 286 -2.79 25.94 -15.56
C ARG A 286 -2.83 24.42 -15.45
N ALA A 287 -2.78 23.86 -14.23
CA ALA A 287 -2.93 22.43 -14.01
C ALA A 287 -4.32 21.91 -14.43
N ALA A 288 -5.39 22.61 -14.03
CA ALA A 288 -6.76 22.23 -14.39
C ALA A 288 -6.97 22.24 -15.91
N GLU A 289 -6.54 23.31 -16.59
CA GLU A 289 -6.66 23.44 -18.04
C GLU A 289 -5.77 22.44 -18.80
N MET A 290 -4.54 22.19 -18.31
CA MET A 290 -3.65 21.19 -18.90
C MET A 290 -4.23 19.78 -18.78
N PHE A 291 -4.82 19.43 -17.63
CA PHE A 291 -5.44 18.11 -17.45
C PHE A 291 -6.70 17.96 -18.33
N ALA A 292 -7.56 18.97 -18.37
CA ALA A 292 -8.80 18.93 -19.14
C ALA A 292 -8.58 18.91 -20.65
N SER A 293 -7.58 19.65 -21.16
CA SER A 293 -7.29 19.77 -22.60
C SER A 293 -6.60 18.55 -23.23
N GLY A 294 -6.05 17.64 -22.43
CA GLY A 294 -5.41 16.42 -22.96
C GLY A 294 -6.42 15.53 -23.71
N PRO A 295 -6.10 14.97 -24.90
CA PRO A 295 -7.00 14.02 -25.57
C PRO A 295 -7.12 12.69 -24.83
N LYS A 296 -5.99 12.12 -24.40
CA LYS A 296 -5.92 10.94 -23.54
C LYS A 296 -5.17 11.25 -22.24
N GLY A 297 -5.61 10.68 -21.13
CA GLY A 297 -4.91 10.89 -19.87
C GLY A 297 -5.50 10.15 -18.69
N THR A 298 -4.87 10.34 -17.54
CA THR A 298 -5.31 9.75 -16.29
C THR A 298 -4.86 10.59 -15.10
N ALA A 299 -5.69 10.59 -14.06
CA ALA A 299 -5.36 11.08 -12.74
C ALA A 299 -5.27 9.90 -11.76
N GLY A 300 -4.24 9.89 -10.92
CA GLY A 300 -4.10 8.87 -9.88
C GLY A 300 -3.45 9.42 -8.63
N SER A 301 -3.72 8.79 -7.49
CA SER A 301 -3.18 9.18 -6.20
C SER A 301 -2.24 8.12 -5.61
N GLY A 302 -1.61 8.44 -4.48
CA GLY A 302 -0.77 7.51 -3.71
C GLY A 302 -0.93 7.65 -2.20
N THR A 303 -0.05 6.96 -1.47
CA THR A 303 -0.14 6.80 -0.01
C THR A 303 -0.24 8.13 0.75
N GLY A 304 0.60 9.12 0.41
CA GLY A 304 0.69 10.38 1.15
C GLY A 304 -0.67 11.07 1.39
N PRO A 305 -1.40 11.45 0.32
CA PRO A 305 -2.71 12.07 0.45
C PRO A 305 -3.81 11.10 0.91
N ASN A 306 -3.69 9.79 0.65
CA ASN A 306 -4.63 8.79 1.19
C ASN A 306 -4.56 8.71 2.73
N MET A 307 -3.37 8.92 3.31
CA MET A 307 -3.11 8.94 4.74
C MET A 307 -3.28 10.33 5.39
N ALA A 308 -3.62 11.35 4.60
CA ALA A 308 -3.82 12.72 5.06
C ALA A 308 -5.29 12.96 5.47
N PRO A 309 -5.62 14.11 6.08
CA PRO A 309 -7.00 14.52 6.30
C PRO A 309 -7.89 14.36 5.06
N HIS A 310 -9.10 13.84 5.25
CA HIS A 310 -10.11 13.67 4.19
C HIS A 310 -9.65 12.80 3.00
N GLY A 311 -8.87 11.75 3.26
CA GLY A 311 -8.32 10.85 2.23
C GLY A 311 -9.37 10.22 1.30
N THR A 312 -10.54 9.82 1.80
CA THR A 312 -11.61 9.27 0.94
C THR A 312 -12.24 10.33 0.04
N LEU A 313 -12.39 11.56 0.53
CA LEU A 313 -12.84 12.68 -0.30
C LEU A 313 -11.80 12.99 -1.39
N MET A 314 -10.52 13.10 -1.02
CA MET A 314 -9.42 13.34 -1.96
C MET A 314 -9.46 12.33 -3.11
N GLU A 315 -9.51 11.03 -2.78
CA GLU A 315 -9.53 9.97 -3.80
C GLU A 315 -10.77 10.05 -4.68
N SER A 316 -11.93 10.36 -4.10
CA SER A 316 -13.17 10.55 -4.87
C SER A 316 -13.06 11.74 -5.85
N LEU A 317 -12.39 12.82 -5.47
CA LEU A 317 -12.16 13.96 -6.37
C LEU A 317 -11.17 13.62 -7.50
N VAL A 318 -10.12 12.83 -7.21
CA VAL A 318 -9.21 12.31 -8.23
C VAL A 318 -9.96 11.43 -9.25
N LEU A 319 -10.80 10.50 -8.78
CA LEU A 319 -11.60 9.66 -9.67
C LEU A 319 -12.64 10.49 -10.46
N THR A 320 -13.25 11.49 -9.83
CA THR A 320 -14.18 12.41 -10.50
C THR A 320 -13.50 13.20 -11.62
N LEU A 321 -12.24 13.62 -11.48
CA LEU A 321 -11.50 14.25 -12.59
C LEU A 321 -11.40 13.32 -13.81
N ASN A 322 -11.12 12.03 -13.60
CA ASN A 322 -11.14 11.05 -14.68
C ASN A 322 -12.52 10.93 -15.34
N VAL A 323 -13.59 10.87 -14.55
CA VAL A 323 -14.96 10.80 -15.07
C VAL A 323 -15.34 12.05 -15.85
N LEU A 324 -15.11 13.25 -15.30
CA LEU A 324 -15.47 14.52 -15.95
C LEU A 324 -14.75 14.71 -17.28
N CYS A 325 -13.49 14.29 -17.37
CA CYS A 325 -12.71 14.39 -18.61
C CYS A 325 -12.80 13.13 -19.48
N GLY A 326 -13.74 12.21 -19.23
CA GLY A 326 -13.98 11.03 -20.06
C GLY A 326 -12.77 10.08 -20.19
N ARG A 327 -11.93 9.99 -19.16
CA ARG A 327 -10.66 9.23 -19.08
C ARG A 327 -10.86 7.73 -18.91
N VAL A 328 -11.79 7.17 -19.66
CA VAL A 328 -12.16 5.75 -19.63
C VAL A 328 -11.83 5.08 -20.97
N LEU A 329 -11.55 3.79 -20.93
CA LEU A 329 -11.37 2.99 -22.16
C LEU A 329 -12.70 2.85 -22.90
N ARG A 330 -12.71 3.18 -24.18
CA ARG A 330 -13.88 3.16 -25.07
C ARG A 330 -13.99 1.84 -25.80
N GLU A 331 -15.14 1.59 -26.41
CA GLU A 331 -15.33 0.41 -27.28
C GLU A 331 -14.19 0.28 -28.31
N GLY A 332 -13.65 -0.92 -28.46
CA GLY A 332 -12.53 -1.21 -29.36
C GLY A 332 -11.14 -0.94 -28.79
N ASP A 333 -11.01 -0.13 -27.74
CA ASP A 333 -9.74 0.09 -27.05
C ASP A 333 -9.19 -1.23 -26.49
N ALA A 334 -7.87 -1.32 -26.40
CA ALA A 334 -7.20 -2.44 -25.75
C ALA A 334 -6.85 -2.07 -24.32
N LEU A 335 -7.10 -2.98 -23.37
CA LEU A 335 -6.57 -2.85 -22.02
C LEU A 335 -5.06 -3.12 -22.04
N GLU A 336 -4.29 -2.20 -21.47
CA GLU A 336 -2.86 -2.38 -21.26
C GLU A 336 -2.57 -3.49 -20.24
N SER A 337 -3.36 -3.54 -19.16
CA SER A 337 -3.22 -4.54 -18.08
C SER A 337 -4.29 -5.63 -18.18
N PRO A 338 -3.92 -6.91 -18.40
CA PRO A 338 -4.89 -7.91 -18.87
C PRO A 338 -5.44 -8.86 -17.81
N TYR A 339 -5.03 -8.75 -16.53
CA TYR A 339 -5.56 -9.56 -15.43
C TYR A 339 -5.47 -11.08 -15.71
N MET A 340 -4.33 -11.58 -16.18
CA MET A 340 -4.21 -12.96 -16.67
C MET A 340 -4.37 -14.01 -15.57
N LEU A 341 -4.06 -13.66 -14.32
CA LEU A 341 -4.28 -14.52 -13.14
C LEU A 341 -5.71 -14.43 -12.59
N SER A 342 -6.59 -13.61 -13.18
CA SER A 342 -7.99 -13.48 -12.78
C SER A 342 -8.91 -14.02 -13.88
N PRO A 343 -10.15 -14.46 -13.56
CA PRO A 343 -11.09 -14.93 -14.58
C PRO A 343 -11.65 -13.81 -15.45
N GLY A 344 -12.24 -14.21 -16.58
CA GLY A 344 -12.98 -13.34 -17.49
C GLY A 344 -12.14 -12.84 -18.66
N ASN A 345 -12.77 -12.70 -19.82
CA ASN A 345 -12.14 -12.22 -21.07
C ASN A 345 -12.88 -11.02 -21.68
N THR A 346 -13.87 -10.49 -20.97
CA THR A 346 -14.72 -9.40 -21.45
C THR A 346 -14.68 -8.23 -20.48
N ARG A 347 -14.72 -7.04 -21.09
CA ARG A 347 -14.81 -5.75 -20.43
C ARG A 347 -15.66 -4.85 -21.30
N ARG A 348 -16.72 -4.26 -20.77
CA ARG A 348 -17.64 -3.41 -21.51
C ARG A 348 -17.39 -1.93 -21.26
N ALA A 349 -17.64 -1.12 -22.28
CA ALA A 349 -17.66 0.34 -22.19
C ALA A 349 -18.95 0.81 -21.47
N GLN A 350 -19.04 0.54 -20.17
CA GLN A 350 -20.23 0.86 -19.37
C GLN A 350 -19.91 1.15 -17.91
N VAL A 351 -20.85 1.80 -17.24
CA VAL A 351 -20.79 2.05 -15.80
C VAL A 351 -21.27 0.81 -15.04
N THR A 352 -20.52 0.43 -14.02
CA THR A 352 -20.99 -0.40 -12.92
C THR A 352 -21.52 0.53 -11.83
N ALA A 353 -22.77 0.31 -11.42
CA ALA A 353 -23.46 1.19 -10.49
C ALA A 353 -22.69 1.38 -9.16
N PRO A 354 -22.78 2.56 -8.53
CA PRO A 354 -22.26 2.79 -7.20
C PRO A 354 -22.91 1.84 -6.17
N SER A 355 -22.17 1.53 -5.12
CA SER A 355 -22.59 0.65 -4.02
C SER A 355 -22.04 1.15 -2.68
N SER A 356 -22.30 0.42 -1.59
CA SER A 356 -21.74 0.76 -0.29
C SER A 356 -20.20 0.85 -0.38
N PRO A 357 -19.57 1.92 0.14
CA PRO A 357 -18.11 2.07 0.10
C PRO A 357 -17.38 1.00 0.91
N THR A 358 -18.06 0.41 1.90
CA THR A 358 -17.55 -0.62 2.81
C THR A 358 -18.62 -1.69 3.03
N PRO A 359 -18.80 -2.61 2.06
CA PRO A 359 -19.87 -3.62 2.10
C PRO A 359 -19.52 -4.86 2.94
N GLY A 360 -18.32 -4.91 3.53
CA GLY A 360 -17.82 -6.05 4.30
C GLY A 360 -18.38 -6.13 5.72
N ALA A 361 -17.80 -7.04 6.50
CA ALA A 361 -18.27 -7.34 7.86
C ALA A 361 -18.18 -6.11 8.79
N PRO A 362 -19.16 -5.92 9.69
CA PRO A 362 -19.15 -4.80 10.63
C PRO A 362 -18.09 -4.97 11.73
N HIS A 363 -17.40 -3.86 12.03
CA HIS A 363 -16.57 -3.75 13.21
C HIS A 363 -17.42 -3.61 14.48
N ARG A 364 -16.86 -4.01 15.62
CA ARG A 364 -17.43 -3.78 16.96
C ARG A 364 -17.17 -2.37 17.46
N VAL A 365 -16.31 -1.62 16.76
CA VAL A 365 -15.84 -0.30 17.15
C VAL A 365 -16.14 0.72 16.07
N ARG A 366 -16.30 1.98 16.50
CA ARG A 366 -16.36 3.18 15.64
C ARG A 366 -17.44 3.19 14.54
N GLY A 367 -18.37 2.23 14.53
CA GLY A 367 -19.41 2.12 13.51
C GLY A 367 -18.88 1.80 12.10
N LEU A 368 -17.70 1.18 12.00
CA LEU A 368 -17.04 0.87 10.74
C LEU A 368 -17.52 -0.47 10.15
N SER A 369 -17.35 -0.64 8.84
CA SER A 369 -17.53 -1.92 8.13
C SER A 369 -16.36 -2.19 7.21
N GLY A 370 -16.08 -3.47 6.94
CA GLY A 370 -14.97 -3.90 6.09
C GLY A 370 -15.15 -3.60 4.59
N LEU A 371 -14.11 -3.90 3.82
CA LEU A 371 -14.19 -4.02 2.37
C LEU A 371 -14.63 -5.46 1.98
N PRO A 372 -14.93 -5.77 0.71
CA PRO A 372 -15.24 -7.14 0.31
C PRO A 372 -14.13 -8.12 0.72
N GLY A 373 -14.46 -9.08 1.60
CA GLY A 373 -13.54 -10.14 2.05
C GLY A 373 -12.46 -9.72 3.05
N GLU A 374 -12.46 -8.48 3.55
CA GLU A 374 -11.45 -8.03 4.53
C GLU A 374 -11.97 -6.94 5.48
N MET A 375 -11.53 -6.97 6.73
CA MET A 375 -11.79 -5.94 7.74
C MET A 375 -10.76 -4.81 7.69
N LEU A 376 -11.07 -3.68 8.32
CA LEU A 376 -10.25 -2.47 8.34
C LEU A 376 -9.16 -2.56 9.43
N THR A 377 -7.90 -2.68 9.04
CA THR A 377 -6.75 -2.91 9.95
C THR A 377 -6.53 -1.76 10.93
N ASN A 378 -6.88 -0.53 10.56
CA ASN A 378 -6.80 0.66 11.42
C ASN A 378 -7.65 0.55 12.70
N ALA A 379 -8.65 -0.34 12.72
CA ALA A 379 -9.47 -0.62 13.89
C ALA A 379 -9.06 -1.91 14.64
N LEU A 380 -8.04 -2.64 14.17
CA LEU A 380 -7.67 -3.95 14.74
C LEU A 380 -7.12 -3.84 16.17
N ASN A 381 -6.35 -2.79 16.49
CA ASN A 381 -5.96 -2.51 17.87
C ASN A 381 -7.18 -2.48 18.81
N ASP A 382 -8.28 -1.85 18.38
CA ASP A 382 -9.50 -1.75 19.19
C ASP A 382 -10.27 -3.07 19.23
N GLU A 383 -10.32 -3.82 18.13
CA GLU A 383 -10.98 -5.12 18.09
C GLU A 383 -10.33 -6.13 19.05
N ILE A 384 -9.02 -5.99 19.27
CA ILE A 384 -8.25 -6.73 20.28
C ILE A 384 -8.56 -6.21 21.68
N LEU A 385 -8.52 -4.90 21.91
CA LEU A 385 -8.64 -4.32 23.25
C LEU A 385 -10.08 -4.26 23.79
N LEU A 386 -11.08 -4.18 22.91
CA LEU A 386 -12.49 -4.10 23.30
C LEU A 386 -12.96 -5.44 23.86
N LYS A 387 -13.14 -5.52 25.18
CA LYS A 387 -13.64 -6.74 25.85
C LYS A 387 -15.09 -7.03 25.47
N GLY A 388 -15.43 -8.32 25.36
CA GLY A 388 -16.79 -8.79 25.12
C GLY A 388 -16.87 -9.85 24.02
N GLU A 389 -18.09 -10.20 23.63
CA GLU A 389 -18.33 -11.15 22.53
C GLU A 389 -17.67 -10.65 21.24
N GLY A 390 -16.98 -11.55 20.53
CA GLY A 390 -16.27 -11.26 19.28
C GLY A 390 -14.93 -10.53 19.45
N GLN A 391 -14.40 -10.39 20.67
CA GLN A 391 -13.05 -9.86 20.92
C GLN A 391 -11.99 -10.72 20.22
N VAL A 392 -11.04 -10.06 19.54
CA VAL A 392 -9.88 -10.75 18.97
C VAL A 392 -8.95 -11.19 20.09
N ARG A 393 -8.68 -12.50 20.16
CA ARG A 393 -7.85 -13.17 21.17
C ARG A 393 -6.60 -13.78 20.58
N ALA A 394 -6.66 -14.23 19.33
CA ALA A 394 -5.50 -14.73 18.60
C ALA A 394 -5.23 -13.88 17.36
N LEU A 395 -3.97 -13.58 17.09
CA LEU A 395 -3.54 -12.92 15.87
C LEU A 395 -2.41 -13.70 15.19
N ILE A 396 -2.61 -14.06 13.93
CA ILE A 396 -1.55 -14.54 13.03
C ILE A 396 -1.10 -13.36 12.17
N VAL A 397 0.16 -12.97 12.30
CA VAL A 397 0.79 -11.94 11.47
C VAL A 397 1.62 -12.63 10.39
N SER A 398 1.26 -12.45 9.12
CA SER A 398 2.01 -13.02 8.00
C SER A 398 2.72 -11.93 7.20
N GLY A 399 4.05 -11.98 7.15
CA GLY A 399 4.88 -11.06 6.36
C GLY A 399 4.66 -9.58 6.69
N GLY A 400 4.42 -9.27 7.97
CA GLY A 400 4.08 -7.94 8.45
C GLY A 400 4.74 -7.60 9.77
N ASN A 401 4.83 -6.30 10.07
CA ASN A 401 5.46 -5.81 11.30
C ASN A 401 4.59 -4.72 11.97
N PRO A 402 3.40 -5.10 12.51
CA PRO A 402 2.46 -4.20 13.17
C PRO A 402 3.07 -3.13 14.07
N VAL A 403 4.03 -3.48 14.94
CA VAL A 403 4.67 -2.52 15.87
C VAL A 403 5.23 -1.29 15.16
N GLN A 404 5.77 -1.48 13.94
CA GLN A 404 6.36 -0.39 13.15
C GLN A 404 5.42 0.16 12.06
N ALA A 405 4.32 -0.54 11.77
CA ALA A 405 3.48 -0.24 10.59
C ALA A 405 2.08 0.28 10.96
N TRP A 406 1.48 -0.23 12.03
CA TRP A 406 0.13 0.18 12.43
C TRP A 406 0.15 1.55 13.08
N PRO A 407 -0.92 2.34 12.94
CA PRO A 407 -1.03 3.62 13.64
C PRO A 407 -1.06 3.41 15.16
N ASP A 408 -0.53 4.38 15.90
CA ASP A 408 -0.47 4.39 17.36
C ASP A 408 0.36 3.21 17.94
N GLN A 409 1.69 3.36 17.87
CA GLN A 409 2.62 2.33 18.34
C GLN A 409 2.34 1.87 19.77
N GLN A 410 2.05 2.80 20.69
CA GLN A 410 1.80 2.48 22.10
C GLN A 410 0.57 1.57 22.23
N LYS A 411 -0.51 1.92 21.53
CA LYS A 411 -1.73 1.12 21.52
C LYS A 411 -1.52 -0.23 20.84
N THR A 412 -0.69 -0.30 19.81
CA THR A 412 -0.30 -1.58 19.20
C THR A 412 0.48 -2.46 20.17
N LEU A 413 1.45 -1.94 20.91
CA LEU A 413 2.16 -2.71 21.94
C LEU A 413 1.19 -3.23 23.00
N GLN A 414 0.24 -2.40 23.44
CA GLN A 414 -0.80 -2.79 24.39
C GLN A 414 -1.71 -3.90 23.82
N ALA A 415 -2.20 -3.73 22.59
CA ALA A 415 -3.08 -4.69 21.93
C ALA A 415 -2.38 -6.04 21.74
N LEU A 416 -1.16 -6.05 21.20
CA LEU A 416 -0.40 -7.29 21.00
C LEU A 416 -0.09 -7.99 22.33
N GLY A 417 0.11 -7.25 23.42
CA GLY A 417 0.31 -7.81 24.77
C GLY A 417 -0.95 -8.34 25.45
N ASP A 418 -2.16 -7.99 24.97
CA ASP A 418 -3.44 -8.44 25.53
C ASP A 418 -4.00 -9.71 24.82
N LEU A 419 -3.35 -10.15 23.74
CA LEU A 419 -3.71 -11.36 23.02
C LEU A 419 -3.45 -12.63 23.86
N ASP A 420 -4.34 -13.60 23.73
CA ASP A 420 -4.15 -14.95 24.26
C ASP A 420 -3.17 -15.77 23.40
N LEU A 421 -2.93 -15.37 22.13
CA LEU A 421 -1.99 -15.99 21.20
C LEU A 421 -1.54 -15.00 20.12
N LEU A 422 -0.22 -14.81 19.96
CA LEU A 422 0.38 -14.10 18.84
C LEU A 422 1.34 -15.02 18.07
N VAL A 423 1.04 -15.27 16.80
CA VAL A 423 1.90 -16.03 15.87
C VAL A 423 2.44 -15.07 14.81
N VAL A 424 3.74 -15.10 14.55
CA VAL A 424 4.38 -14.24 13.55
C VAL A 424 5.13 -15.10 12.52
N ILE A 425 4.79 -14.96 11.24
CA ILE A 425 5.50 -15.56 10.12
C ILE A 425 6.39 -14.49 9.51
N ASP A 426 7.69 -14.54 9.80
CA ASP A 426 8.67 -13.54 9.34
C ASP A 426 10.08 -14.14 9.26
N HIS A 427 10.88 -13.60 8.35
CA HIS A 427 12.23 -14.09 8.04
C HIS A 427 13.31 -13.68 9.04
N ARG A 428 12.98 -12.80 10.00
CA ARG A 428 13.86 -12.30 11.04
C ARG A 428 13.07 -11.99 12.31
N MET A 429 13.78 -11.82 13.42
CA MET A 429 13.19 -11.40 14.70
C MET A 429 12.85 -9.89 14.69
N THR A 430 11.82 -9.51 13.93
CA THR A 430 11.29 -8.14 13.85
C THR A 430 10.72 -7.66 15.19
N ALA A 431 10.44 -6.35 15.30
CA ALA A 431 9.86 -5.78 16.52
C ALA A 431 8.54 -6.47 16.92
N THR A 432 7.73 -6.88 15.94
CA THR A 432 6.51 -7.67 16.21
C THR A 432 6.84 -9.12 16.58
N ALA A 433 7.78 -9.78 15.90
CA ALA A 433 8.19 -11.15 16.22
C ALA A 433 8.73 -11.30 17.66
N GLN A 434 9.41 -10.27 18.20
CA GLN A 434 9.89 -10.24 19.59
C GLN A 434 8.77 -10.36 20.64
N LEU A 435 7.54 -9.97 20.27
CA LEU A 435 6.36 -10.05 21.12
C LEU A 435 5.61 -11.37 20.99
N ALA A 436 5.89 -12.17 19.94
CA ALA A 436 5.12 -13.36 19.60
C ALA A 436 5.30 -14.50 20.61
N ASP A 437 4.26 -15.33 20.74
CA ASP A 437 4.37 -16.66 21.35
C ASP A 437 5.16 -17.61 20.44
N TYR A 438 4.93 -17.51 19.14
CA TYR A 438 5.52 -18.37 18.12
C TYR A 438 5.99 -17.55 16.92
N VAL A 439 7.20 -17.84 16.46
CA VAL A 439 7.76 -17.26 15.24
C VAL A 439 8.04 -18.37 14.24
N ILE A 440 7.43 -18.31 13.07
CA ILE A 440 7.63 -19.28 12.00
C ILE A 440 8.55 -18.66 10.95
N ALA A 441 9.66 -19.34 10.66
CA ALA A 441 10.57 -18.94 9.61
C ALA A 441 9.99 -19.29 8.22
N PRO A 442 9.73 -18.31 7.34
CA PRO A 442 9.19 -18.56 6.03
C PRO A 442 10.28 -18.99 5.03
N ARG A 443 9.89 -19.80 4.03
CA ARG A 443 10.68 -19.92 2.79
C ARG A 443 10.79 -18.56 2.13
N LEU A 444 12.00 -18.16 1.74
CA LEU A 444 12.23 -16.92 1.02
C LEU A 444 11.97 -17.10 -0.49
N GLN A 445 11.96 -15.99 -1.22
CA GLN A 445 11.55 -15.93 -2.62
C GLN A 445 12.26 -16.88 -3.59
N LEU A 446 13.52 -17.26 -3.33
CA LEU A 446 14.27 -18.21 -4.17
C LEU A 446 14.03 -19.68 -3.78
N GLU A 447 13.35 -19.94 -2.67
CA GLU A 447 13.10 -21.28 -2.12
C GLU A 447 11.69 -21.80 -2.44
N ARG A 448 10.92 -21.06 -3.22
CA ARG A 448 9.55 -21.41 -3.60
C ARG A 448 9.27 -21.09 -5.06
N GLU A 449 8.29 -21.80 -5.61
CA GLU A 449 7.68 -21.47 -6.89
C GLU A 449 6.71 -20.29 -6.73
N ASP A 450 6.52 -19.48 -7.77
CA ASP A 450 5.71 -18.26 -7.65
C ASP A 450 5.28 -17.66 -8.99
N VAL A 451 4.21 -16.84 -8.96
CA VAL A 451 3.73 -16.02 -10.08
C VAL A 451 3.58 -14.55 -9.62
N PRO A 452 3.71 -13.54 -10.52
CA PRO A 452 3.66 -12.12 -10.16
C PRO A 452 2.24 -11.61 -9.89
N ASN A 453 1.58 -12.15 -8.87
CA ASN A 453 0.16 -11.94 -8.51
C ASN A 453 -0.30 -10.47 -8.46
N VAL A 454 0.50 -9.57 -7.86
CA VAL A 454 0.12 -8.15 -7.72
C VAL A 454 0.35 -7.38 -9.02
N MET A 455 1.43 -7.69 -9.75
CA MET A 455 1.80 -6.96 -10.98
C MET A 455 1.12 -7.46 -12.23
N ASP A 456 0.56 -8.67 -12.25
CA ASP A 456 -0.26 -9.17 -13.35
C ASP A 456 -1.34 -8.16 -13.81
N ARG A 457 -1.90 -7.41 -12.86
CA ARG A 457 -2.93 -6.38 -13.09
C ARG A 457 -2.37 -5.01 -13.48
N ARG A 458 -1.05 -4.89 -13.64
CA ARG A 458 -0.31 -3.63 -13.88
C ARG A 458 0.80 -3.78 -14.92
N PHE A 459 1.01 -4.96 -15.51
CA PHE A 459 1.95 -5.04 -16.62
C PHE A 459 1.40 -4.24 -17.82
N PRO A 460 2.29 -3.61 -18.62
CA PRO A 460 1.88 -2.84 -19.77
C PRO A 460 1.58 -3.70 -21.02
N ALA A 461 1.45 -5.01 -20.84
CA ALA A 461 1.18 -5.98 -21.87
C ALA A 461 0.64 -7.29 -21.26
N VAL A 462 0.11 -8.17 -22.11
CA VAL A 462 -0.20 -9.55 -21.74
C VAL A 462 1.08 -10.32 -21.51
N TYR A 463 1.51 -10.40 -20.26
CA TYR A 463 2.81 -10.95 -19.90
C TYR A 463 2.68 -12.08 -18.88
N THR A 464 3.34 -13.19 -19.16
CA THR A 464 3.43 -14.33 -18.23
C THR A 464 4.85 -14.51 -17.75
N ASN A 465 5.00 -14.76 -16.45
CA ASN A 465 6.25 -15.16 -15.84
C ASN A 465 5.98 -16.11 -14.68
N TYR A 466 6.75 -17.19 -14.63
CA TYR A 466 6.71 -18.19 -13.58
C TYR A 466 8.11 -18.37 -13.02
N ALA A 467 8.23 -18.27 -11.71
CA ALA A 467 9.47 -18.54 -11.00
C ALA A 467 9.45 -19.98 -10.51
N GLU A 468 10.46 -20.76 -10.92
CA GLU A 468 10.77 -22.03 -10.28
C GLU A 468 11.56 -21.79 -8.98
N ARG A 469 11.61 -22.81 -8.13
CA ARG A 469 12.53 -22.84 -7.01
C ARG A 469 13.97 -22.79 -7.54
N VAL A 470 14.73 -21.86 -7.00
CA VAL A 470 16.11 -21.57 -7.39
C VAL A 470 17.11 -22.13 -6.39
N ILE A 471 16.77 -22.12 -5.09
CA ILE A 471 17.56 -22.68 -3.99
C ILE A 471 16.72 -23.78 -3.30
N ASN A 472 17.34 -24.94 -3.07
CA ASN A 472 16.78 -25.97 -2.19
C ASN A 472 17.44 -25.83 -0.81
N THR A 473 16.63 -25.51 0.20
CA THR A 473 17.10 -25.43 1.58
C THR A 473 16.82 -26.72 2.35
N THR A 474 17.69 -27.04 3.30
CA THR A 474 17.50 -28.10 4.31
C THR A 474 17.06 -27.54 5.65
N ASP A 475 16.87 -26.22 5.73
CA ASP A 475 16.35 -25.53 6.90
C ASP A 475 14.91 -25.95 7.21
N ASP A 476 14.50 -25.87 8.47
CA ASP A 476 13.12 -26.10 8.88
C ASP A 476 12.29 -24.83 8.66
N VAL A 477 11.98 -24.55 7.40
CA VAL A 477 11.21 -23.38 6.97
C VAL A 477 9.94 -23.78 6.25
N LEU A 478 8.86 -23.03 6.53
CA LEU A 478 7.55 -23.26 5.94
C LEU A 478 7.24 -22.20 4.88
N ASN A 479 6.62 -22.59 3.78
CA ASN A 479 5.90 -21.64 2.94
C ASN A 479 4.65 -21.17 3.72
N GLU A 480 4.23 -19.92 3.55
CA GLU A 480 3.09 -19.36 4.28
C GLU A 480 1.82 -20.22 4.14
N TRP A 481 1.57 -20.83 2.98
CA TRP A 481 0.42 -21.72 2.79
C TRP A 481 0.51 -22.99 3.65
N GLU A 482 1.71 -23.53 3.91
CA GLU A 482 1.91 -24.74 4.71
C GLU A 482 1.49 -24.49 6.17
N VAL A 483 1.63 -23.25 6.66
CA VAL A 483 1.14 -22.87 7.99
C VAL A 483 -0.38 -22.99 8.07
N PHE A 484 -1.09 -22.36 7.13
CA PHE A 484 -2.56 -22.37 7.14
C PHE A 484 -3.13 -23.76 6.84
N VAL A 485 -2.59 -24.48 5.86
CA VAL A 485 -2.99 -25.87 5.56
C VAL A 485 -2.66 -26.80 6.73
N GLY A 486 -1.49 -26.63 7.35
CA GLY A 486 -1.06 -27.42 8.50
C GLY A 486 -1.98 -27.26 9.72
N ILE A 487 -2.41 -26.03 10.00
CA ILE A 487 -3.43 -25.73 11.02
C ILE A 487 -4.80 -26.27 10.59
N ALA A 488 -5.20 -26.06 9.33
CA ALA A 488 -6.48 -26.54 8.81
C ALA A 488 -6.63 -28.06 8.90
N LYS A 489 -5.56 -28.81 8.62
CA LYS A 489 -5.51 -30.28 8.76
C LYS A 489 -5.79 -30.72 10.20
N ARG A 490 -5.22 -30.02 11.18
CA ARG A 490 -5.37 -30.31 12.63
C ARG A 490 -6.75 -29.93 13.15
N ASN A 491 -7.24 -28.75 12.75
CA ASN A 491 -8.53 -28.21 13.19
C ASN A 491 -9.72 -28.70 12.34
N LYS A 492 -9.45 -29.49 11.28
CA LYS A 492 -10.44 -30.00 10.31
C LYS A 492 -11.23 -28.87 9.63
N THR A 493 -10.57 -27.76 9.38
CA THR A 493 -11.11 -26.60 8.66
C THR A 493 -10.94 -26.80 7.16
N LYS A 494 -11.95 -26.44 6.36
CA LYS A 494 -11.85 -26.54 4.89
C LYS A 494 -11.09 -25.36 4.29
N ILE A 495 -10.42 -25.57 3.16
CA ILE A 495 -9.81 -24.51 2.35
C ILE A 495 -10.37 -24.64 0.94
N LYS A 496 -11.26 -23.71 0.57
CA LYS A 496 -11.88 -23.68 -0.76
C LYS A 496 -11.26 -22.57 -1.60
N LEU A 497 -10.64 -22.95 -2.69
CA LEU A 497 -9.98 -22.05 -3.63
C LEU A 497 -10.71 -22.04 -4.98
N ALA A 498 -10.26 -21.18 -5.89
CA ALA A 498 -10.87 -21.04 -7.22
C ALA A 498 -10.91 -22.36 -8.01
N GLY A 499 -9.84 -23.16 -7.90
CA GLY A 499 -9.70 -24.48 -8.52
C GLY A 499 -10.37 -25.63 -7.75
N GLY A 500 -11.01 -25.37 -6.61
CA GLY A 500 -11.72 -26.39 -5.82
C GLY A 500 -11.32 -26.44 -4.34
N GLU A 501 -11.85 -27.44 -3.63
CA GLU A 501 -11.47 -27.73 -2.24
C GLU A 501 -10.07 -28.37 -2.23
N LEU A 502 -9.15 -27.78 -1.47
CA LEU A 502 -7.76 -28.21 -1.40
C LEU A 502 -7.66 -29.51 -0.58
N PRO A 503 -7.05 -30.59 -1.10
CA PRO A 503 -6.85 -31.81 -0.33
C PRO A 503 -5.79 -31.55 0.73
N LEU A 504 -6.19 -31.61 2.01
CA LEU A 504 -5.31 -31.35 3.17
C LEU A 504 -4.39 -32.57 3.46
N ASP A 505 -3.59 -32.95 2.48
CA ASP A 505 -2.66 -34.09 2.55
C ASP A 505 -1.19 -33.65 2.41
N ASP A 506 -0.28 -34.60 2.67
CA ASP A 506 1.16 -34.36 2.71
C ASP A 506 1.83 -34.35 1.32
N HIS A 507 1.05 -34.46 0.24
CA HIS A 507 1.55 -34.46 -1.14
C HIS A 507 1.37 -33.11 -1.86
N LEU A 508 0.88 -32.08 -1.17
CA LEU A 508 0.80 -30.73 -1.69
C LEU A 508 2.19 -30.14 -1.94
N THR A 509 2.30 -29.37 -3.01
CA THR A 509 3.52 -28.63 -3.39
C THR A 509 3.14 -27.19 -3.74
N ASP A 510 4.14 -26.29 -3.77
CA ASP A 510 3.93 -24.89 -4.18
C ASP A 510 3.18 -24.82 -5.53
N SER A 511 3.65 -25.57 -6.55
CA SER A 511 2.99 -25.66 -7.86
C SER A 511 1.53 -26.11 -7.80
N LYS A 512 1.20 -27.16 -7.02
CA LYS A 512 -0.18 -27.64 -6.90
C LYS A 512 -1.07 -26.59 -6.25
N VAL A 513 -0.60 -25.95 -5.18
CA VAL A 513 -1.36 -24.90 -4.51
C VAL A 513 -1.58 -23.70 -5.44
N ILE A 514 -0.58 -23.34 -6.26
CA ILE A 514 -0.73 -22.34 -7.33
C ILE A 514 -1.85 -22.73 -8.31
N ASP A 515 -1.93 -24.00 -8.71
CA ASP A 515 -3.00 -24.49 -9.60
C ASP A 515 -4.39 -24.35 -8.96
N TYR A 516 -4.54 -24.59 -7.65
CA TYR A 516 -5.81 -24.39 -6.94
C TYR A 516 -6.14 -22.90 -6.76
N VAL A 517 -5.16 -22.07 -6.39
CA VAL A 517 -5.36 -20.62 -6.20
C VAL A 517 -5.78 -19.95 -7.51
N TYR A 518 -5.14 -20.32 -8.62
CA TYR A 518 -5.37 -19.72 -9.92
C TYR A 518 -6.13 -20.64 -10.89
N GLY A 519 -6.94 -21.58 -10.38
CA GLY A 519 -7.66 -22.55 -11.22
C GLY A 519 -8.62 -21.93 -12.24
N ASN A 520 -9.02 -20.66 -12.03
CA ASN A 520 -9.89 -19.90 -12.94
C ASN A 520 -9.13 -18.78 -13.70
N SER A 521 -7.80 -18.82 -13.76
CA SER A 521 -7.02 -17.85 -14.54
C SER A 521 -7.32 -17.98 -16.04
N ARG A 522 -7.16 -16.87 -16.78
CA ARG A 522 -7.40 -16.85 -18.24
C ARG A 522 -6.50 -17.83 -18.99
N PHE A 523 -5.26 -17.99 -18.51
CA PHE A 523 -4.35 -19.03 -18.97
C PHE A 523 -4.14 -20.04 -17.86
N SER A 524 -4.20 -21.33 -18.21
CA SER A 524 -3.82 -22.41 -17.30
C SER A 524 -2.39 -22.21 -16.79
N MET A 525 -2.12 -22.66 -15.57
CA MET A 525 -0.78 -22.55 -14.99
C MET A 525 0.27 -23.33 -15.79
N ASP A 526 -0.11 -24.38 -16.52
CA ASP A 526 0.79 -25.06 -17.46
C ASP A 526 1.29 -24.12 -18.56
N LYS A 527 0.41 -23.28 -19.12
CA LYS A 527 0.82 -22.24 -20.08
C LYS A 527 1.75 -21.21 -19.45
N TRP A 528 1.56 -20.85 -18.18
CA TRP A 528 2.46 -19.94 -17.46
C TRP A 528 3.86 -20.57 -17.28
N ARG A 529 3.93 -21.87 -16.98
CA ARG A 529 5.19 -22.62 -16.85
C ARG A 529 5.91 -22.77 -18.19
N GLU A 530 5.17 -22.98 -19.27
CA GLU A 530 5.73 -23.07 -20.63
C GLU A 530 6.23 -21.71 -21.16
N ASN A 531 5.53 -20.62 -20.82
CA ASN A 531 5.76 -19.29 -21.39
C ASN A 531 6.33 -18.31 -20.35
N LYS A 532 7.53 -18.59 -19.83
CA LYS A 532 8.20 -17.73 -18.84
C LYS A 532 8.81 -16.49 -19.52
N ARG A 533 8.47 -15.29 -19.03
CA ARG A 533 8.95 -13.99 -19.54
C ARG A 533 8.50 -13.72 -20.99
N THR A 534 7.26 -14.06 -21.29
CA THR A 534 6.69 -13.99 -22.64
C THR A 534 5.58 -12.94 -22.70
N ILE A 535 5.61 -12.10 -23.73
CA ILE A 535 4.49 -11.23 -24.11
C ILE A 535 3.61 -11.97 -25.12
N HIS A 536 2.28 -11.89 -24.95
CA HIS A 536 1.28 -12.56 -25.78
C HIS A 536 0.43 -11.54 -26.53
N ASP A 537 0.91 -11.06 -27.67
CA ASP A 537 0.26 -9.98 -28.44
C ASP A 537 -1.16 -10.33 -28.89
N ASP A 538 -1.43 -11.60 -29.19
CA ASP A 538 -2.72 -12.08 -29.70
C ASP A 538 -3.83 -12.21 -28.63
N ASN A 539 -3.56 -11.84 -27.37
CA ASN A 539 -4.46 -12.10 -26.23
C ASN A 539 -4.93 -10.83 -25.50
N ALA A 540 -4.78 -9.67 -26.12
CA ALA A 540 -5.26 -8.41 -25.59
C ALA A 540 -6.79 -8.45 -25.33
N ILE A 541 -7.23 -7.88 -24.21
CA ILE A 541 -8.66 -7.66 -23.99
C ILE A 541 -9.05 -6.42 -24.77
N ARG A 542 -9.99 -6.58 -25.70
CA ARG A 542 -10.64 -5.45 -26.37
C ARG A 542 -11.95 -5.12 -25.67
N VAL A 543 -12.18 -3.83 -25.47
CA VAL A 543 -13.41 -3.34 -24.85
C VAL A 543 -14.58 -3.59 -25.80
N LEU A 544 -15.60 -4.26 -25.27
CA LEU A 544 -16.86 -4.48 -25.95
C LEU A 544 -17.77 -3.25 -25.79
N PRO A 545 -18.78 -3.10 -26.67
CA PRO A 545 -19.85 -2.14 -26.42
C PRO A 545 -20.50 -2.40 -25.05
N GLY A 546 -20.95 -1.31 -24.44
CA GLY A 546 -21.83 -1.37 -23.27
C GLY A 546 -23.11 -2.14 -23.59
N ASP A 547 -23.70 -2.76 -22.57
CA ASP A 547 -25.02 -3.36 -22.68
C ASP A 547 -26.05 -2.24 -22.96
N PRO A 548 -26.84 -2.32 -24.05
CA PRO A 548 -27.88 -1.32 -24.36
C PRO A 548 -28.90 -1.11 -23.25
N GLU A 549 -29.13 -2.12 -22.40
CA GLU A 549 -30.07 -2.05 -21.27
C GLU A 549 -29.42 -1.49 -19.99
N ASN A 550 -28.12 -1.19 -20.00
CA ASN A 550 -27.45 -0.64 -18.83
C ASN A 550 -27.75 0.86 -18.67
N ASP A 551 -28.52 1.19 -17.64
CA ASP A 551 -28.90 2.54 -17.26
C ASP A 551 -28.07 3.11 -16.09
N ALA A 552 -27.05 2.38 -15.61
CA ALA A 552 -26.20 2.83 -14.52
C ALA A 552 -25.44 4.11 -14.89
N ARG A 553 -25.22 4.96 -13.88
CA ARG A 553 -24.54 6.24 -13.99
C ARG A 553 -23.57 6.42 -12.84
N PHE A 554 -22.50 7.17 -13.09
CA PHE A 554 -21.56 7.58 -12.04
C PHE A 554 -22.24 8.53 -11.06
N ALA A 555 -21.95 8.31 -9.78
CA ALA A 555 -22.32 9.18 -8.68
C ALA A 555 -21.16 10.10 -8.30
N VAL A 556 -20.93 11.17 -9.08
CA VAL A 556 -19.78 12.08 -8.91
C VAL A 556 -19.85 12.95 -7.65
N CYS A 557 -21.03 13.08 -7.04
CA CYS A 557 -21.21 13.85 -5.82
C CYS A 557 -22.44 13.32 -5.06
N PRO A 558 -22.36 12.12 -4.43
CA PRO A 558 -23.39 11.61 -3.53
C PRO A 558 -23.53 12.48 -2.27
N ASP A 559 -24.54 12.21 -1.45
CA ASP A 559 -24.91 13.07 -0.32
C ASP A 559 -23.80 13.22 0.71
N ASP A 560 -23.03 12.16 0.93
CA ASP A 560 -21.87 12.16 1.81
C ASP A 560 -20.71 12.99 1.24
N VAL A 561 -20.38 12.85 -0.05
CA VAL A 561 -19.36 13.69 -0.72
C VAL A 561 -19.73 15.18 -0.65
N PHE A 562 -20.99 15.52 -0.88
CA PHE A 562 -21.46 16.90 -0.76
C PHE A 562 -21.28 17.45 0.67
N LYS A 563 -21.57 16.63 1.68
CA LYS A 563 -21.36 16.98 3.09
C LYS A 563 -19.87 17.15 3.41
N GLU A 564 -19.02 16.23 2.97
CA GLU A 564 -17.57 16.30 3.16
C GLU A 564 -16.98 17.57 2.52
N LEU A 565 -17.37 17.92 1.29
CA LEU A 565 -16.97 19.21 0.67
C LEU A 565 -17.44 20.42 1.50
N SER A 566 -18.66 20.38 2.00
CA SER A 566 -19.21 21.44 2.84
C SER A 566 -18.48 21.57 4.19
N GLU A 567 -18.02 20.46 4.76
CA GLU A 567 -17.22 20.41 5.97
C GLU A 567 -15.82 20.99 5.73
N VAL A 568 -15.10 20.50 4.71
CA VAL A 568 -13.80 21.04 4.31
C VAL A 568 -13.89 22.55 4.12
N ARG A 569 -14.93 23.06 3.45
CA ARG A 569 -15.09 24.50 3.22
C ARG A 569 -15.28 25.33 4.49
N LYS A 570 -15.81 24.74 5.56
CA LYS A 570 -16.02 25.39 6.88
C LYS A 570 -14.76 25.37 7.74
N GLU A 571 -13.92 24.34 7.58
CA GLU A 571 -12.62 24.25 8.24
C GLU A 571 -11.68 25.35 7.76
N THR A 572 -10.71 25.74 8.59
CA THR A 572 -9.58 26.57 8.16
C THR A 572 -8.39 25.75 7.69
N SER A 573 -8.26 24.51 8.17
CA SER A 573 -7.27 23.54 7.71
C SER A 573 -7.73 22.10 7.96
N GLY A 574 -7.26 21.16 7.13
CA GLY A 574 -7.58 19.74 7.30
C GLY A 574 -7.14 19.14 8.65
N THR A 575 -6.20 19.77 9.36
CA THR A 575 -5.77 19.33 10.69
C THR A 575 -6.83 19.52 11.77
N GLU A 576 -7.89 20.32 11.52
CA GLU A 576 -9.02 20.48 12.45
C GLU A 576 -9.81 19.19 12.70
N LEU A 577 -9.64 18.17 11.85
CA LEU A 577 -10.14 16.81 12.12
C LEU A 577 -9.59 16.21 13.42
N LEU A 578 -8.42 16.66 13.88
CA LEU A 578 -7.87 16.30 15.17
C LEU A 578 -8.44 17.25 16.23
N SER A 579 -9.31 16.74 17.11
CA SER A 579 -9.93 17.53 18.18
C SER A 579 -8.94 18.17 19.16
N THR A 580 -7.72 17.64 19.22
CA THR A 580 -6.62 18.12 20.06
C THR A 580 -5.66 19.06 19.31
N PHE A 581 -5.96 19.42 18.06
CA PHE A 581 -5.13 20.33 17.29
C PHE A 581 -5.22 21.75 17.84
N ASP A 582 -4.06 22.31 18.19
CA ASP A 582 -3.87 23.72 18.49
C ASP A 582 -2.74 24.26 17.61
N LYS A 583 -3.09 25.14 16.67
CA LYS A 583 -2.12 25.75 15.74
C LYS A 583 -1.02 26.54 16.45
N SER A 584 -1.28 27.05 17.66
CA SER A 584 -0.26 27.76 18.45
C SER A 584 0.81 26.83 19.04
N LEU A 585 0.46 25.54 19.18
CA LEU A 585 1.36 24.49 19.68
C LEU A 585 2.01 23.70 18.55
N PHE A 586 1.30 23.47 17.44
CA PHE A 586 1.76 22.62 16.33
C PHE A 586 1.89 23.44 15.04
N SER A 587 3.07 24.04 14.84
CA SER A 587 3.33 24.95 13.71
C SER A 587 3.85 24.26 12.44
N TYR A 588 4.21 22.97 12.51
CA TYR A 588 4.72 22.19 11.39
C TYR A 588 3.77 21.03 11.04
N LEU A 589 3.92 20.50 9.83
CA LEU A 589 3.27 19.26 9.38
C LEU A 589 4.31 18.19 9.07
N LEU A 590 4.12 16.97 9.57
CA LEU A 590 4.93 15.82 9.22
C LEU A 590 4.30 15.01 8.08
N VAL A 591 5.04 14.77 7.01
CA VAL A 591 4.63 13.92 5.88
C VAL A 591 5.51 12.69 5.73
N GLY A 592 4.89 11.56 5.35
CA GLY A 592 5.61 10.33 5.04
C GLY A 592 6.42 10.45 3.75
N ARG A 593 7.58 9.77 3.67
CA ARG A 593 8.33 9.57 2.41
C ARG A 593 8.79 8.12 2.24
N ARG A 594 8.97 7.72 0.98
CA ARG A 594 9.57 6.40 0.64
C ARG A 594 11.06 6.57 0.36
N LEU A 595 11.86 5.57 0.73
CA LEU A 595 13.30 5.56 0.53
C LEU A 595 13.70 4.58 -0.59
N LYS A 596 14.72 4.92 -1.38
CA LYS A 596 15.23 4.02 -2.44
C LYS A 596 15.79 2.72 -1.87
N HIS A 597 16.37 2.78 -0.66
CA HIS A 597 17.07 1.70 0.02
C HIS A 597 16.23 0.97 1.08
N ALA A 598 14.95 1.31 1.26
CA ALA A 598 14.07 0.61 2.19
C ALA A 598 12.70 0.34 1.57
N LEU A 599 12.04 -0.74 1.99
CA LEU A 599 10.64 -1.01 1.71
C LEU A 599 9.94 -1.25 3.05
N ASN A 600 9.20 -0.26 3.54
CA ASN A 600 8.64 -0.29 4.90
C ASN A 600 9.78 -0.61 5.90
N SER A 601 9.62 -1.63 6.74
CA SER A 601 10.64 -2.09 7.70
C SER A 601 11.63 -3.13 7.13
N LEU A 602 11.76 -3.26 5.81
CA LEU A 602 12.74 -4.14 5.15
C LEU A 602 13.85 -3.31 4.53
N GLY A 603 15.09 -3.67 4.81
CA GLY A 603 16.28 -3.19 4.11
C GLY A 603 17.36 -2.62 5.02
N SER A 604 16.99 -1.98 6.15
CA SER A 604 17.97 -1.41 7.08
C SER A 604 18.89 -2.46 7.72
N GLU A 605 18.46 -3.71 7.74
CA GLU A 605 19.26 -4.87 8.19
C GLU A 605 20.22 -5.42 7.14
N LEU A 606 20.08 -5.03 5.87
CA LEU A 606 20.90 -5.56 4.78
C LEU A 606 22.16 -4.70 4.62
N PRO A 607 23.38 -5.27 4.75
CA PRO A 607 24.63 -4.52 4.70
C PRO A 607 24.81 -3.65 3.45
N GLY A 608 24.31 -4.07 2.29
CA GLY A 608 24.36 -3.29 1.06
C GLY A 608 23.44 -2.08 1.05
N LEU A 609 22.33 -2.11 1.78
CA LEU A 609 21.37 -1.00 1.89
C LEU A 609 21.66 -0.09 3.08
N SER A 610 22.11 -0.64 4.22
CA SER A 610 22.44 0.12 5.42
C SER A 610 23.63 1.07 5.24
N LYS A 611 24.48 0.83 4.23
CA LYS A 611 25.50 1.77 3.77
C LYS A 611 24.95 3.10 3.25
N VAL A 612 23.68 3.12 2.82
CA VAL A 612 23.01 4.34 2.33
C VAL A 612 22.56 5.19 3.51
N ALA A 613 21.88 4.59 4.48
CA ALA A 613 21.50 5.23 5.74
C ALA A 613 21.20 4.16 6.81
N THR A 614 21.51 4.47 8.06
CA THR A 614 21.18 3.66 9.24
C THR A 614 19.94 4.14 9.98
N THR A 615 19.39 5.30 9.60
CA THR A 615 18.24 5.92 10.25
C THR A 615 17.26 6.49 9.22
N ASN A 616 16.02 6.77 9.65
CA ASN A 616 15.08 7.60 8.91
C ASN A 616 15.25 9.07 9.32
N TYR A 617 16.11 9.78 8.60
CA TYR A 617 16.30 11.20 8.84
C TYR A 617 14.99 11.99 8.82
N VAL A 618 14.98 13.06 9.62
CA VAL A 618 13.99 14.13 9.55
C VAL A 618 14.46 15.12 8.51
N TYR A 619 13.78 15.12 7.38
CA TYR A 619 14.08 16.05 6.30
C TYR A 619 13.42 17.39 6.56
N VAL A 620 14.21 18.45 6.59
CA VAL A 620 13.78 19.82 6.93
C VAL A 620 14.29 20.81 5.88
N ASN A 621 13.49 21.82 5.55
CA ASN A 621 13.92 22.87 4.65
C ASN A 621 15.10 23.67 5.26
N PRO A 622 16.16 24.00 4.49
CA PRO A 622 17.31 24.75 5.01
C PRO A 622 16.97 26.12 5.63
N ASP A 623 15.94 26.80 5.14
CA ASP A 623 15.51 28.09 5.69
C ASP A 623 14.90 27.90 7.08
N ASP A 624 14.11 26.84 7.27
CA ASP A 624 13.54 26.49 8.58
C ASP A 624 14.64 26.06 9.56
N LEU A 625 15.67 25.34 9.09
CA LEU A 625 16.83 25.00 9.91
C LEU A 625 17.61 26.23 10.37
N THR A 626 17.75 27.23 9.50
CA THR A 626 18.38 28.51 9.84
C THR A 626 17.60 29.24 10.93
N GLU A 627 16.27 29.27 10.85
CA GLU A 627 15.40 29.85 11.87
C GLU A 627 15.44 29.08 13.20
N LEU A 628 15.59 27.75 13.14
CA LEU A 628 15.76 26.88 14.31
C LEU A 628 17.16 26.95 14.94
N GLY A 629 18.15 27.48 14.22
CA GLY A 629 19.56 27.47 14.63
C GLY A 629 20.17 26.06 14.64
N ALA A 630 19.74 25.19 13.72
CA ALA A 630 20.18 23.79 13.61
C ALA A 630 20.86 23.49 12.28
N THR A 631 21.59 22.37 12.24
CA THR A 631 22.31 21.88 11.06
C THR A 631 22.14 20.38 10.89
N ASP A 632 22.62 19.85 9.76
CA ASP A 632 22.58 18.41 9.48
C ASP A 632 23.32 17.60 10.55
N GLY A 633 22.69 16.52 11.02
CA GLY A 633 23.24 15.65 12.06
C GLY A 633 22.80 15.99 13.49
N ASP A 634 22.27 17.18 13.73
CA ASP A 634 21.65 17.56 14.99
C ASP A 634 20.38 16.73 15.27
N LEU A 635 19.93 16.72 16.52
CA LEU A 635 18.72 16.01 16.93
C LEU A 635 17.51 16.94 16.98
N LEU A 636 16.39 16.47 16.44
CA LEU A 636 15.12 17.16 16.46
C LEU A 636 14.08 16.33 17.19
N LYS A 637 13.53 16.87 18.28
CA LYS A 637 12.35 16.32 18.93
C LYS A 637 11.10 16.79 18.19
N ILE A 638 10.31 15.83 17.73
CA ILE A 638 9.07 16.03 17.00
C ILE A 638 7.92 15.57 17.90
N SER A 639 7.00 16.47 18.22
CA SER A 639 5.88 16.17 19.13
C SER A 639 4.54 16.43 18.44
N SER A 640 3.68 15.42 18.40
CA SER A 640 2.28 15.56 17.99
C SER A 640 1.38 15.66 19.24
N PRO A 641 0.06 15.87 19.10
CA PRO A 641 -0.85 15.76 20.24
C PRO A 641 -0.83 14.39 20.93
N ARG A 642 -0.35 13.33 20.26
CA ARG A 642 -0.35 11.96 20.78
C ARG A 642 0.90 11.62 21.56
N SER A 643 2.08 11.95 21.02
CA SER A 643 3.37 11.52 21.57
C SER A 643 4.52 12.35 20.98
N SER A 644 5.75 11.98 21.30
CA SER A 644 6.96 12.52 20.68
C SER A 644 7.89 11.44 20.17
N VAL A 645 8.66 11.79 19.16
CA VAL A 645 9.82 11.03 18.68
C VAL A 645 11.01 11.96 18.53
N VAL A 646 12.22 11.41 18.54
CA VAL A 646 13.45 12.13 18.15
C VAL A 646 13.91 11.64 16.79
N GLY A 647 14.42 12.53 15.95
CA GLY A 647 15.03 12.16 14.68
C GLY A 647 16.32 12.92 14.42
N VAL A 648 17.17 12.37 13.54
CA VAL A 648 18.40 13.03 13.09
C VAL A 648 18.07 13.93 11.91
N ILE A 649 18.51 15.18 11.94
CA ILE A 649 18.23 16.16 10.88
C ILE A 649 19.03 15.84 9.62
N GLU A 650 18.37 15.92 8.46
CA GLU A 650 18.99 16.02 7.14
C GLU A 650 18.30 17.15 6.35
N SER A 651 19.05 18.08 5.79
CA SER A 651 18.50 19.20 5.03
C SER A 651 17.95 18.74 3.67
N ASP A 652 16.80 19.27 3.29
CA ASP A 652 16.14 18.97 2.01
C ASP A 652 15.55 20.25 1.42
N PRO A 653 16.21 20.92 0.46
CA PRO A 653 15.68 22.14 -0.15
C PRO A 653 14.43 21.90 -1.00
N ASP A 654 14.12 20.65 -1.34
CA ASP A 654 12.96 20.29 -2.16
C ASP A 654 11.68 20.12 -1.31
N ILE A 655 11.75 20.20 0.03
CA ILE A 655 10.56 20.16 0.90
C ILE A 655 9.99 21.57 1.14
N LYS A 656 8.66 21.65 1.23
CA LYS A 656 7.95 22.91 1.55
C LYS A 656 8.36 23.41 2.94
N ARG A 657 8.52 24.73 3.10
CA ARG A 657 8.69 25.36 4.42
C ARG A 657 7.50 25.06 5.34
N GLY A 658 7.76 24.92 6.64
CA GLY A 658 6.74 24.51 7.62
C GLY A 658 6.35 23.03 7.53
N VAL A 659 7.07 22.23 6.74
CA VAL A 659 6.85 20.79 6.59
C VAL A 659 8.14 20.04 6.91
N VAL A 660 8.02 18.98 7.70
CA VAL A 660 9.10 18.01 7.92
C VAL A 660 8.69 16.67 7.32
N SER A 661 9.67 15.85 6.91
CA SER A 661 9.35 14.54 6.34
C SER A 661 10.23 13.43 6.88
N MET A 662 9.62 12.27 7.12
CA MET A 662 10.30 11.07 7.61
C MET A 662 9.76 9.83 6.91
N SER A 663 10.60 8.80 6.78
CA SER A 663 10.11 7.47 6.36
C SER A 663 9.41 6.79 7.54
N HIS A 664 8.30 6.11 7.27
CA HIS A 664 7.61 5.26 8.25
C HIS A 664 8.30 3.89 8.39
N SER A 665 7.87 3.10 9.37
CA SER A 665 8.34 1.73 9.63
C SER A 665 9.80 1.58 10.03
N TRP A 666 10.28 2.51 10.86
CA TRP A 666 11.58 2.47 11.55
C TRP A 666 11.39 2.32 13.07
N GLY A 667 12.47 2.27 13.83
CA GLY A 667 12.45 2.02 15.27
C GLY A 667 12.32 0.55 15.67
N GLY A 668 11.98 0.30 16.93
CA GLY A 668 11.79 -1.04 17.49
C GLY A 668 10.64 -1.08 18.47
N ILE A 669 10.69 -2.00 19.45
CA ILE A 669 9.68 -2.08 20.53
C ILE A 669 9.83 -0.96 21.57
N SER A 670 10.97 -0.25 21.60
CA SER A 670 11.19 0.83 22.55
C SER A 670 10.25 2.00 22.30
N LEU A 671 9.83 2.63 23.40
CA LEU A 671 9.14 3.92 23.38
C LEU A 671 10.09 5.11 23.59
N THR A 672 11.39 4.83 23.79
CA THR A 672 12.47 5.83 23.75
C THR A 672 13.19 5.80 22.41
N ASP A 673 13.91 6.86 22.09
CA ASP A 673 14.63 7.03 20.82
C ASP A 673 16.15 7.09 21.02
N GLU A 674 16.68 6.56 22.13
CA GLU A 674 18.11 6.53 22.46
C GLU A 674 18.99 5.93 21.34
N LYS A 675 18.40 5.07 20.49
CA LYS A 675 19.05 4.41 19.35
C LYS A 675 18.65 5.02 17.99
N VAL A 676 18.18 6.27 17.97
CA VAL A 676 17.70 6.94 16.75
C VAL A 676 18.72 6.91 15.61
N ARG A 677 20.02 6.99 15.91
CA ARG A 677 21.08 6.95 14.89
C ARG A 677 21.27 5.56 14.26
N ASP A 678 20.88 4.49 14.97
CA ASP A 678 21.10 3.10 14.57
C ASP A 678 19.89 2.44 13.92
N ILE A 679 18.69 2.76 14.42
CA ILE A 679 17.44 2.10 14.00
C ILE A 679 16.32 3.09 13.65
N GLY A 680 16.58 4.40 13.75
CA GLY A 680 15.59 5.43 13.51
C GLY A 680 14.45 5.43 14.53
N SER A 681 13.39 6.17 14.20
CA SER A 681 12.24 6.36 15.08
C SER A 681 10.90 6.07 14.41
N PRO A 682 9.92 5.54 15.17
CA PRO A 682 8.63 5.08 14.66
C PRO A 682 7.65 6.26 14.51
N THR A 683 7.45 6.76 13.28
CA THR A 683 6.51 7.88 13.02
C THR A 683 5.07 7.55 13.42
N ASN A 684 4.68 6.28 13.43
CA ASN A 684 3.37 5.83 13.90
C ASN A 684 3.15 6.06 15.42
N ARG A 685 4.20 6.33 16.21
CA ARG A 685 4.05 6.77 17.61
C ARG A 685 3.41 8.16 17.71
N LEU A 686 3.55 9.00 16.67
CA LEU A 686 2.94 10.32 16.58
C LEU A 686 1.46 10.29 16.16
N VAL A 687 0.95 9.14 15.70
CA VAL A 687 -0.40 9.02 15.14
C VAL A 687 -1.40 8.72 16.25
N SER A 688 -2.44 9.54 16.37
CA SER A 688 -3.61 9.23 17.19
C SER A 688 -4.53 8.27 16.43
N SER A 689 -4.86 7.14 17.04
CA SER A 689 -5.89 6.24 16.49
C SER A 689 -7.29 6.53 17.04
N ASP A 690 -7.41 7.33 18.11
CA ASP A 690 -8.66 7.60 18.83
C ASP A 690 -9.38 8.86 18.33
N SER A 691 -8.69 9.69 17.55
CA SER A 691 -9.22 10.94 16.98
C SER A 691 -8.63 11.20 15.60
N GLY A 692 -9.29 12.02 14.78
CA GLY A 692 -8.81 12.39 13.45
C GLY A 692 -8.65 11.20 12.51
N TYR A 693 -9.76 10.50 12.24
CA TYR A 693 -9.81 9.40 11.27
C TYR A 693 -10.90 9.61 10.23
N ASP A 694 -10.67 9.05 9.05
CA ASP A 694 -11.63 9.01 7.96
C ASP A 694 -12.91 8.26 8.36
N ARG A 695 -14.10 8.83 8.10
CA ARG A 695 -15.36 8.27 8.61
C ARG A 695 -15.81 6.99 7.92
N ILE A 696 -15.30 6.72 6.71
CA ILE A 696 -15.70 5.57 5.90
C ILE A 696 -14.76 4.40 6.18
N THR A 697 -13.45 4.68 6.13
CA THR A 697 -12.40 3.66 6.21
C THR A 697 -11.80 3.56 7.61
N GLY A 698 -12.05 4.54 8.49
CA GLY A 698 -11.45 4.64 9.81
C GLY A 698 -9.95 4.91 9.81
N LEU A 699 -9.33 5.19 8.65
CA LEU A 699 -7.90 5.42 8.54
C LEU A 699 -7.54 6.71 9.30
N PRO A 700 -6.64 6.67 10.29
CA PRO A 700 -6.22 7.86 11.01
C PRO A 700 -5.31 8.73 10.15
N ILE A 701 -5.15 10.00 10.56
CA ILE A 701 -4.17 10.91 9.96
C ILE A 701 -2.75 10.39 10.23
N MET A 702 -2.15 9.79 9.20
CA MET A 702 -0.81 9.20 9.20
C MET A 702 0.19 10.00 8.35
N SER A 703 -0.30 10.99 7.61
CA SER A 703 0.45 11.99 6.86
C SER A 703 -0.19 13.36 7.07
N ALA A 704 0.55 14.44 6.91
CA ALA A 704 0.14 15.79 7.34
C ALA A 704 -0.19 15.83 8.85
N ILE A 705 0.60 15.11 9.65
CA ILE A 705 0.43 15.08 11.11
C ILE A 705 0.87 16.44 11.66
N PRO A 706 0.03 17.18 12.41
CA PRO A 706 0.45 18.41 13.05
C PRO A 706 1.49 18.11 14.12
N VAL A 707 2.63 18.79 14.05
CA VAL A 707 3.76 18.59 14.96
C VAL A 707 4.38 19.91 15.39
N ASN A 708 4.94 19.89 16.58
CA ASN A 708 5.91 20.86 17.07
C ASN A 708 7.31 20.27 16.92
N ILE A 709 8.30 21.10 16.63
CA ILE A 709 9.69 20.66 16.50
C ILE A 709 10.61 21.51 17.38
N ILE A 710 11.52 20.85 18.09
CA ILE A 710 12.48 21.49 18.99
C ILE A 710 13.83 20.81 18.81
N VAL A 711 14.89 21.60 18.64
CA VAL A 711 16.27 21.11 18.59
C VAL A 711 16.68 20.67 19.99
N ILE A 712 17.27 19.48 20.10
CA ILE A 712 17.71 18.92 21.39
C ILE A 712 19.17 18.44 21.33
N THR A 713 19.81 18.30 22.48
CA THR A 713 21.16 17.74 22.61
C THR A 713 21.12 16.22 22.83
N ASP A 714 22.25 15.53 22.62
CA ASP A 714 22.35 14.10 22.92
C ASP A 714 22.11 13.81 24.43
N ASP A 715 22.50 14.73 25.33
CA ASP A 715 22.22 14.59 26.78
C ASP A 715 20.71 14.59 27.07
N GLN A 716 19.95 15.43 26.35
CA GLN A 716 18.49 15.49 26.51
C GLN A 716 17.82 14.21 26.01
N LEU A 717 18.36 13.56 24.97
CA LEU A 717 17.87 12.30 24.43
C LEU A 717 17.96 11.15 25.45
N ILE A 718 19.00 11.13 26.29
CA ILE A 718 19.22 10.07 27.30
C ILE A 718 18.34 10.32 28.55
N SER A 719 17.95 11.56 28.79
CA SER A 719 17.14 11.97 29.95
C SER A 719 15.61 11.94 29.74
N SER A 720 15.17 11.75 28.49
CA SER A 720 13.77 11.78 28.04
C SER A 720 13.17 10.39 27.89
#